data_AF-R7CU03-F1
#
_entry.id   AF-R7CU03-F1
#
_cell.length_a   1.000
_cell.length_b   1.000
_cell.length_c   1.000
_cell.angle_alpha   90.00
_cell.angle_beta   90.00
_cell.angle_gamma   90.00
#
_symmetry.space_group_name_H-M   'P 1'
#
loop_
_entity.id
_entity.type
_entity.pdbx_description
1 polymer ?
#
loop_
_entity_poly.entity_id
_entity_poly.type
_entity_poly.pdbx_seq_one_letter_code
_entity_poly.pdbx_strand_id
1 'polypeptide(L)'
;MKKITLLALCLLPALGSRAQAVIETPAQAQPTAFAIVIDNATYRAAQSSVVRYRDAVQQDGLATYIVRGDWRTPDEVKADIVRVYRQAPMLEGIVLVGDIPVAMIRNAQHLTTAFKMNEETFPFPQSSVPSDRFYDDLHLKFDFIRRDSVSPHLFYYKLAEDSPQILSPTFYSARIKYPEAWGGDKYRAIADFLDKAARLKQQQRENRLDEVVSYNGGSYNSDCLVAWMDEEKAYRENFPLAFRNSTSFKHWNFRMDPAMKYSLFDELRREDVDLFMFHEHGLPTKQLINNEPSGESFNSRHKLLRAALYHAVREALAEGEDEDSLKLAYSAKYHLTAPFWKDLHDEAFWQADSTANADLYINPADLRGKQTRPAFVMFDACYNGSFHEDDYLAAYYLFNPGTTAVAQGNTRNVLQDRWTIEMLGLLSHGVRVGQYNRLVTTLEGHLLGDPTVRFAPIEDSCAPGIDLTLKRDDAAYWQTLLDAPYADLQSLALRMMADADGGQEFSGKLLQVFRDSPYNTVRMEALKLLSRYNNADFAEAVAEGLADAYELVARQSANYAGEIGDADRLLKPYIRACIEDTERQRANYLLSAGLTLFPQDKVEEAIRSYYAGTYRQGAETEQAAVLKAVAAQFARVEQTNRRIADPSLSPAKRISAIRLLRNNPYHPYVGQYLQTLQDAATPVEVRVALAEALGWFTHSVRRADIVQACRALLQTAQPEPLRLELTQTLRRLERK
;
A
#
# COMPACT_ATOMS: atom_id res chain seq x y z
N MET A 1 -33.70 13.26 74.08
CA MET A 1 -32.44 12.71 73.53
C MET A 1 -32.84 11.81 72.35
N LYS A 2 -32.45 11.95 71.09
CA LYS A 2 -31.48 12.76 70.33
C LYS A 2 -32.18 13.18 69.02
N LYS A 3 -32.08 14.45 68.62
CA LYS A 3 -32.49 14.90 67.26
C LYS A 3 -31.37 14.52 66.29
N ILE A 4 -31.69 13.74 65.27
CA ILE A 4 -30.76 13.37 64.19
C ILE A 4 -30.87 14.47 63.13
N THR A 5 -29.78 15.21 62.96
CA THR A 5 -29.57 16.18 61.89
C THR A 5 -29.19 15.42 60.62
N LEU A 6 -30.04 15.46 59.59
CA LEU A 6 -29.73 14.91 58.28
C LEU A 6 -28.98 15.98 57.47
N LEU A 7 -27.68 15.75 57.24
CA LEU A 7 -26.82 16.58 56.39
C LEU A 7 -27.00 16.08 54.94
N ALA A 8 -27.74 16.83 54.11
CA ALA A 8 -27.85 16.54 52.68
C ALA A 8 -26.62 17.12 51.94
N LEU A 9 -25.62 16.27 51.70
CA LEU A 9 -24.47 16.58 50.87
C LEU A 9 -24.92 16.55 49.39
N CYS A 10 -25.13 17.71 48.78
CA CYS A 10 -25.33 17.83 47.33
C CYS A 10 -24.01 17.56 46.60
N LEU A 11 -23.77 16.30 46.23
CA LEU A 11 -22.77 15.92 45.23
C LEU A 11 -23.32 16.23 43.84
N LEU A 12 -23.03 17.44 43.34
CA LEU A 12 -23.12 17.76 41.92
C LEU A 12 -22.04 16.94 41.19
N PRO A 13 -22.38 16.07 40.21
CA PRO A 13 -21.38 15.57 39.31
C PRO A 13 -20.92 16.75 38.45
N ALA A 14 -19.63 17.09 38.53
CA ALA A 14 -18.98 18.01 37.62
C ALA A 14 -19.00 17.39 36.20
N LEU A 15 -20.11 17.59 35.48
CA LEU A 15 -20.13 17.50 34.03
C LEU A 15 -19.24 18.63 33.52
N GLY A 16 -17.96 18.31 33.29
CA GLY A 16 -17.05 19.23 32.62
C GLY A 16 -17.69 19.67 31.31
N SER A 17 -17.96 20.98 31.18
CA SER A 17 -18.41 21.59 29.95
C SER A 17 -17.40 21.25 28.85
N ARG A 18 -17.78 20.40 27.91
CA ARG A 18 -16.98 20.13 26.70
C ARG A 18 -16.92 21.42 25.91
N ALA A 19 -15.73 22.01 25.76
CA ALA A 19 -15.54 23.11 24.83
C ALA A 19 -15.73 22.56 23.41
N GLN A 20 -16.85 22.89 22.78
CA GLN A 20 -17.15 22.48 21.41
C GLN A 20 -16.12 23.09 20.46
N ALA A 21 -15.66 22.33 19.46
CA ALA A 21 -14.72 22.87 18.48
C ALA A 21 -15.31 24.09 17.75
N VAL A 22 -14.45 25.07 17.48
CA VAL A 22 -14.80 26.26 16.73
C VAL A 22 -14.65 25.95 15.24
N ILE A 23 -15.71 26.22 14.48
CA ILE A 23 -15.71 26.13 13.02
C ILE A 23 -15.73 27.55 12.47
N GLU A 24 -14.64 27.98 11.86
CA GLU A 24 -14.54 29.24 11.13
C GLU A 24 -14.93 28.98 9.67
N THR A 25 -15.90 29.74 9.19
CA THR A 25 -16.42 29.59 7.82
C THR A 25 -15.45 30.17 6.79
N PRO A 26 -15.51 29.71 5.53
CA PRO A 26 -14.70 30.23 4.45
C PRO A 26 -14.90 31.73 4.25
N ALA A 27 -13.82 32.44 3.89
CA ALA A 27 -13.89 33.84 3.50
C ALA A 27 -14.33 34.03 2.04
N GLN A 28 -14.21 32.98 1.22
CA GLN A 28 -14.60 33.00 -0.20
C GLN A 28 -15.56 31.84 -0.49
N ALA A 29 -16.60 32.12 -1.28
CA ALA A 29 -17.45 31.08 -1.83
C ALA A 29 -16.74 30.41 -3.01
N GLN A 30 -16.76 29.08 -3.04
CA GLN A 30 -16.23 28.26 -4.13
C GLN A 30 -17.17 27.08 -4.38
N PRO A 31 -17.12 26.45 -5.58
CA PRO A 31 -18.01 25.32 -5.91
C PRO A 31 -17.82 24.11 -4.99
N THR A 32 -16.59 23.90 -4.51
CA THR A 32 -16.22 22.80 -3.63
C THR A 32 -15.43 23.32 -2.43
N ALA A 33 -15.29 22.49 -1.40
CA ALA A 33 -14.79 22.90 -0.09
C ALA A 33 -13.60 22.07 0.40
N PHE A 34 -12.87 22.61 1.36
CA PHE A 34 -11.77 21.97 2.07
C PHE A 34 -11.79 22.34 3.55
N ALA A 35 -11.25 21.50 4.44
CA ALA A 35 -11.17 21.81 5.87
C ALA A 35 -9.78 21.59 6.47
N ILE A 36 -9.29 22.61 7.18
CA ILE A 36 -8.09 22.53 8.02
C ILE A 36 -8.55 22.17 9.42
N VAL A 37 -8.21 20.95 9.88
CA VAL A 37 -8.55 20.44 11.21
C VAL A 37 -7.29 20.52 12.08
N ILE A 38 -7.28 21.40 13.07
CA ILE A 38 -6.07 21.78 13.81
C ILE A 38 -6.33 21.89 15.31
N ASP A 39 -5.42 21.37 16.14
CA ASP A 39 -5.57 21.51 17.59
C ASP A 39 -5.37 22.97 18.04
N ASN A 40 -6.03 23.39 19.13
CA ASN A 40 -5.97 24.78 19.59
C ASN A 40 -4.56 25.24 19.99
N ALA A 41 -3.68 24.34 20.45
CA ALA A 41 -2.31 24.73 20.83
C ALA A 41 -1.50 25.10 19.59
N THR A 42 -1.53 24.25 18.56
CA THR A 42 -0.89 24.50 17.27
C THR A 42 -1.49 25.73 16.59
N TYR A 43 -2.83 25.87 16.58
CA TYR A 43 -3.48 27.04 15.98
C TYR A 43 -3.05 28.35 16.66
N ARG A 44 -3.01 28.41 18.00
CA ARG A 44 -2.59 29.63 18.73
C ARG A 44 -1.14 30.03 18.38
N ALA A 45 -0.26 29.05 18.23
CA ALA A 45 1.16 29.31 17.94
C ALA A 45 1.41 29.65 16.46
N ALA A 46 0.62 29.08 15.53
CA ALA A 46 0.82 29.22 14.08
C ALA A 46 -0.30 30.00 13.36
N GLN A 47 -1.14 30.75 14.08
CA GLN A 47 -2.39 31.33 13.56
C GLN A 47 -2.19 32.10 12.25
N SER A 48 -1.16 32.94 12.18
CA SER A 48 -0.91 33.76 10.98
C SER A 48 -0.58 32.91 9.75
N SER A 49 0.17 31.82 9.92
CA SER A 49 0.54 30.89 8.84
C SER A 49 -0.64 30.01 8.44
N VAL A 50 -1.48 29.58 9.39
CA VAL A 50 -2.73 28.86 9.10
C VAL A 50 -3.68 29.72 8.26
N VAL A 51 -3.82 31.00 8.61
CA VAL A 51 -4.65 31.96 7.86
C VAL A 51 -4.10 32.17 6.44
N ARG A 52 -2.79 32.36 6.28
CA ARG A 52 -2.15 32.49 4.95
C ARG A 52 -2.33 31.23 4.10
N TYR A 53 -2.19 30.05 4.71
CA TYR A 53 -2.43 28.78 4.02
C TYR A 53 -3.89 28.63 3.58
N ARG A 54 -4.86 28.89 4.48
CA ARG A 54 -6.29 28.94 4.13
C ARG A 54 -6.54 29.87 2.94
N ASP A 55 -6.00 31.09 2.98
CA ASP A 55 -6.24 32.08 1.93
C ASP A 55 -5.64 31.66 0.59
N ALA A 56 -4.46 31.03 0.59
CA ALA A 56 -3.87 30.45 -0.60
C ALA A 56 -4.72 29.30 -1.19
N VAL A 57 -5.26 28.42 -0.34
CA VAL A 57 -6.18 27.34 -0.76
C VAL A 57 -7.47 27.92 -1.37
N GLN A 58 -8.03 28.98 -0.78
CA GLN A 58 -9.22 29.64 -1.32
C GLN A 58 -8.98 30.34 -2.65
N GLN A 59 -7.83 30.99 -2.80
CA GLN A 59 -7.41 31.58 -4.08
C GLN A 59 -7.21 30.51 -5.16
N ASP A 60 -6.90 29.28 -4.75
CA ASP A 60 -6.79 28.12 -5.62
C ASP A 60 -8.11 27.36 -5.85
N GLY A 61 -9.25 27.93 -5.44
CA GLY A 61 -10.57 27.44 -5.84
C GLY A 61 -11.30 26.54 -4.84
N LEU A 62 -10.87 26.46 -3.57
CA LEU A 62 -11.54 25.66 -2.53
C LEU A 62 -12.03 26.51 -1.35
N ALA A 63 -13.33 26.49 -1.06
CA ALA A 63 -13.88 27.18 0.11
C ALA A 63 -13.35 26.52 1.38
N THR A 64 -12.49 27.22 2.13
CA THR A 64 -11.67 26.56 3.17
C THR A 64 -12.13 26.90 4.58
N TYR A 65 -12.61 25.88 5.29
CA TYR A 65 -12.96 25.93 6.70
C TYR A 65 -11.73 25.79 7.59
N ILE A 66 -11.73 26.43 8.76
CA ILE A 66 -10.79 26.12 9.85
C ILE A 66 -11.59 25.53 11.00
N VAL A 67 -11.27 24.31 11.39
CA VAL A 67 -11.87 23.58 12.51
C VAL A 67 -10.83 23.45 13.59
N ARG A 68 -11.07 24.05 14.76
CA ARG A 68 -10.12 24.00 15.87
C ARG A 68 -10.74 23.59 17.18
N GLY A 69 -10.05 22.68 17.89
CA GLY A 69 -10.55 22.08 19.12
C GLY A 69 -9.43 21.54 20.01
N ASP A 70 -9.80 21.17 21.23
CA ASP A 70 -8.95 20.45 22.18
C ASP A 70 -9.48 19.02 22.30
N TRP A 71 -9.22 18.20 21.27
CA TRP A 71 -9.73 16.84 21.19
C TRP A 71 -8.92 15.87 22.03
N ARG A 72 -9.61 14.94 22.68
CA ARG A 72 -9.02 13.89 23.52
C ARG A 72 -9.04 12.53 22.85
N THR A 73 -9.88 12.34 21.84
CA THR A 73 -10.09 11.05 21.16
C THR A 73 -10.31 11.25 19.66
N PRO A 74 -9.99 10.24 18.82
CA PRO A 74 -10.37 10.25 17.41
C PRO A 74 -11.87 10.46 17.16
N ASP A 75 -12.75 9.91 18.01
CA ASP A 75 -14.20 10.06 17.86
C ASP A 75 -14.67 11.52 17.94
N GLU A 76 -14.06 12.32 18.81
CA GLU A 76 -14.38 13.75 18.93
C GLU A 76 -13.97 14.52 17.67
N VAL A 77 -12.78 14.23 17.12
CA VAL A 77 -12.32 14.81 15.85
C VAL A 77 -13.25 14.41 14.70
N LYS A 78 -13.59 13.12 14.61
CA LYS A 78 -14.49 12.58 13.56
C LYS A 78 -15.87 13.21 13.65
N ALA A 79 -16.41 13.42 14.86
CA ALA A 79 -17.71 14.06 15.04
C ALA A 79 -17.74 15.51 14.52
N ASP A 80 -16.66 16.26 14.70
CA ASP A 80 -16.54 17.63 14.19
C ASP A 80 -16.33 17.67 12.66
N ILE A 81 -15.56 16.73 12.11
CA ILE A 81 -15.43 16.54 10.65
C ILE A 81 -16.80 16.23 10.02
N VAL A 82 -17.57 15.30 10.61
CA VAL A 82 -18.93 14.99 10.15
C VAL A 82 -19.85 16.20 10.22
N ARG A 83 -19.69 17.07 11.24
CA ARG A 83 -20.46 18.32 11.33
C ARG A 83 -20.12 19.27 10.17
N VAL A 84 -18.85 19.40 9.81
CA VAL A 84 -18.44 20.21 8.65
C VAL A 84 -18.96 19.61 7.35
N TYR A 85 -18.82 18.30 7.15
CA TYR A 85 -19.32 17.63 5.94
C TYR A 85 -20.83 17.83 5.74
N ARG A 86 -21.62 17.81 6.83
CA ARG A 86 -23.06 18.13 6.75
C ARG A 86 -23.36 19.58 6.37
N GLN A 87 -22.47 20.52 6.70
CA GLN A 87 -22.59 21.93 6.34
C GLN A 87 -22.08 22.22 4.92
N ALA A 88 -21.12 21.43 4.45
CA ALA A 88 -20.53 21.52 3.12
C ALA A 88 -20.43 20.13 2.46
N PRO A 89 -21.52 19.61 1.87
CA PRO A 89 -21.53 18.28 1.25
C PRO A 89 -20.54 18.12 0.08
N MET A 90 -20.12 19.23 -0.54
CA MET A 90 -19.09 19.28 -1.60
C MET A 90 -17.66 19.38 -1.04
N LEU A 91 -17.42 18.89 0.17
CA LEU A 91 -16.08 18.81 0.77
C LEU A 91 -15.23 17.82 -0.03
N GLU A 92 -14.19 18.32 -0.67
CA GLU A 92 -13.24 17.48 -1.41
C GLU A 92 -12.31 16.72 -0.47
N GLY A 93 -11.93 17.34 0.65
CA GLY A 93 -11.03 16.75 1.62
C GLY A 93 -10.70 17.59 2.84
N ILE A 94 -9.81 17.05 3.66
CA ILE A 94 -9.34 17.63 4.92
C ILE A 94 -7.83 17.54 5.06
N VAL A 95 -7.24 18.37 5.93
CA VAL A 95 -5.89 18.17 6.46
C VAL A 95 -5.91 18.22 7.98
N LEU A 96 -5.28 17.23 8.61
CA LEU A 96 -5.10 17.10 10.06
C LEU A 96 -3.76 17.75 10.44
N VAL A 97 -3.78 18.80 11.26
CA VAL A 97 -2.59 19.61 11.58
C VAL A 97 -2.30 19.59 13.07
N GLY A 98 -1.05 19.26 13.43
CA GLY A 98 -0.60 19.23 14.81
C GLY A 98 -0.89 17.90 15.51
N ASP A 99 -1.22 17.97 16.80
CA ASP A 99 -1.33 16.81 17.68
C ASP A 99 -2.74 16.17 17.61
N ILE A 100 -3.14 15.75 16.41
CA ILE A 100 -4.42 15.07 16.20
C ILE A 100 -4.26 13.57 16.55
N PRO A 101 -5.12 12.99 17.43
CA PRO A 101 -5.07 11.58 17.79
C PRO A 101 -4.99 10.62 16.59
N VAL A 102 -4.36 9.45 16.78
CA VAL A 102 -4.17 8.45 15.73
C VAL A 102 -5.01 7.21 16.03
N ALA A 103 -5.84 6.83 15.06
CA ALA A 103 -6.60 5.59 15.11
C ALA A 103 -5.75 4.42 14.61
N MET A 104 -5.65 3.37 15.43
CA MET A 104 -4.94 2.12 15.19
C MET A 104 -5.98 1.02 14.94
N ILE A 105 -6.14 0.62 13.68
CA ILE A 105 -7.25 -0.22 13.22
C ILE A 105 -6.88 -1.70 13.27
N ARG A 106 -7.79 -2.51 13.81
CA ARG A 106 -7.72 -3.98 13.92
C ARG A 106 -8.90 -4.61 13.20
N ASN A 107 -8.84 -5.91 12.93
CA ASN A 107 -9.86 -6.66 12.19
C ASN A 107 -10.16 -6.11 10.78
N ALA A 108 -9.17 -5.44 10.17
CA ALA A 108 -9.31 -4.74 8.88
C ALA A 108 -8.15 -5.00 7.92
N GLN A 109 -7.26 -5.94 8.24
CA GLN A 109 -6.03 -6.18 7.48
C GLN A 109 -6.26 -6.62 6.01
N HIS A 110 -7.46 -7.13 5.71
CA HIS A 110 -7.92 -7.40 4.33
C HIS A 110 -8.17 -6.14 3.49
N LEU A 111 -8.10 -4.95 4.09
CA LEU A 111 -8.11 -3.64 3.43
C LEU A 111 -6.69 -3.09 3.22
N THR A 112 -5.67 -3.85 3.62
CA THR A 112 -4.27 -3.53 3.33
C THR A 112 -3.77 -4.32 2.12
N THR A 113 -2.68 -3.86 1.51
CA THR A 113 -2.09 -4.54 0.36
C THR A 113 -1.30 -5.79 0.74
N ALA A 114 -0.53 -5.76 1.83
CA ALA A 114 0.35 -6.86 2.23
C ALA A 114 0.30 -7.23 3.72
N PHE A 115 -0.20 -6.36 4.60
CA PHE A 115 -0.07 -6.52 6.03
C PHE A 115 -1.07 -7.56 6.58
N LYS A 116 -0.58 -8.72 7.02
CA LYS A 116 -1.41 -9.88 7.46
C LYS A 116 -0.95 -10.49 8.80
N MET A 117 -0.57 -9.64 9.76
CA MET A 117 -0.04 -10.04 11.08
C MET A 117 -1.10 -10.66 12.00
N ASN A 118 -0.70 -11.63 12.83
CA ASN A 118 -1.59 -12.23 13.81
C ASN A 118 -1.89 -11.28 14.99
N GLU A 119 -3.09 -10.73 14.98
CA GLU A 119 -3.61 -9.84 16.02
C GLU A 119 -3.67 -10.47 17.43
N GLU A 120 -3.84 -11.79 17.55
CA GLU A 120 -3.94 -12.47 18.85
C GLU A 120 -2.59 -12.71 19.54
N THR A 121 -1.51 -12.89 18.77
CA THR A 121 -0.19 -13.20 19.35
C THR A 121 0.76 -12.01 19.39
N PHE A 122 0.61 -11.05 18.48
CA PHE A 122 1.52 -9.91 18.39
C PHE A 122 0.95 -8.68 19.12
N PRO A 123 1.78 -7.90 19.82
CA PRO A 123 1.36 -6.70 20.54
C PRO A 123 0.54 -5.74 19.69
N PHE A 124 -0.41 -5.04 20.32
CA PHE A 124 -1.29 -4.08 19.69
C PHE A 124 -0.56 -3.03 18.82
N PRO A 125 0.55 -2.40 19.27
CA PRO A 125 1.29 -1.45 18.43
C PRO A 125 1.83 -2.07 17.14
N GLN A 126 2.20 -3.35 17.15
CA GLN A 126 2.78 -4.03 15.98
C GLN A 126 1.72 -4.58 15.04
N SER A 127 0.62 -5.12 15.59
CA SER A 127 -0.40 -5.85 14.83
C SER A 127 -1.61 -5.03 14.39
N SER A 128 -1.65 -3.72 14.69
CA SER A 128 -2.72 -2.81 14.26
C SER A 128 -2.25 -1.90 13.11
N VAL A 129 -3.16 -1.36 12.30
CA VAL A 129 -2.86 -0.49 11.15
C VAL A 129 -3.19 0.98 11.50
N PRO A 130 -2.21 1.87 11.64
CA PRO A 130 -2.44 3.30 11.81
C PRO A 130 -3.07 3.87 10.55
N SER A 131 -4.23 4.52 10.68
CA SER A 131 -5.00 4.92 9.51
C SER A 131 -5.89 6.15 9.71
N ASP A 132 -5.69 7.15 8.85
CA ASP A 132 -6.60 8.29 8.72
C ASP A 132 -7.87 7.95 7.91
N ARG A 133 -8.00 6.71 7.39
CA ARG A 133 -9.28 6.20 6.86
C ARG A 133 -10.40 6.23 7.91
N PHE A 134 -10.02 6.22 9.18
CA PHE A 134 -10.94 6.44 10.29
C PHE A 134 -11.69 7.79 10.16
N TYR A 135 -11.01 8.83 9.68
CA TYR A 135 -11.53 10.20 9.59
C TYR A 135 -12.19 10.51 8.24
N ASP A 136 -11.71 9.91 7.15
CA ASP A 136 -12.14 10.27 5.79
C ASP A 136 -13.12 9.30 5.12
N ASP A 137 -13.21 8.06 5.62
CA ASP A 137 -14.24 7.10 5.22
C ASP A 137 -15.38 7.07 6.25
N LEU A 138 -16.43 7.83 5.97
CA LEU A 138 -17.60 7.93 6.85
C LEU A 138 -18.52 6.71 6.77
N HIS A 139 -18.29 5.79 5.83
CA HIS A 139 -19.10 4.59 5.66
C HIS A 139 -18.64 3.46 6.60
N LEU A 140 -17.38 3.49 7.03
CA LEU A 140 -16.82 2.49 7.94
C LEU A 140 -17.28 2.69 9.38
N LYS A 141 -17.60 1.57 10.04
CA LYS A 141 -17.99 1.50 11.46
C LYS A 141 -16.88 0.87 12.29
N PHE A 142 -16.58 1.50 13.42
CA PHE A 142 -15.50 1.09 14.30
C PHE A 142 -15.97 0.97 15.75
N ASP A 143 -15.51 -0.07 16.43
CA ASP A 143 -15.70 -0.25 17.87
C ASP A 143 -14.42 0.15 18.60
N PHE A 144 -14.54 1.02 19.60
CA PHE A 144 -13.41 1.41 20.43
C PHE A 144 -12.96 0.24 21.32
N ILE A 145 -11.66 -0.04 21.34
CA ILE A 145 -11.08 -1.10 22.18
C ILE A 145 -10.46 -0.48 23.43
N ARG A 146 -9.41 0.34 23.23
CA ARG A 146 -8.65 0.98 24.32
C ARG A 146 -7.74 2.08 23.79
N ARG A 147 -7.35 2.99 24.68
CA ARG A 147 -6.22 3.91 24.47
C ARG A 147 -4.92 3.18 24.79
N ASP A 148 -3.86 3.45 24.05
CA ASP A 148 -2.55 2.91 24.37
C ASP A 148 -2.03 3.46 25.71
N SER A 149 -1.38 2.60 26.50
CA SER A 149 -0.87 2.94 27.82
C SER A 149 0.51 3.58 27.82
N VAL A 150 1.29 3.40 26.76
CA VAL A 150 2.65 3.93 26.59
C VAL A 150 2.63 5.17 25.71
N SER A 151 1.90 5.10 24.60
CA SER A 151 1.81 6.16 23.59
C SER A 151 0.39 6.74 23.57
N PRO A 152 0.05 7.67 24.47
CA PRO A 152 -1.33 8.08 24.74
C PRO A 152 -2.00 8.81 23.56
N HIS A 153 -1.30 9.15 22.48
CA HIS A 153 -1.89 9.64 21.22
C HIS A 153 -2.47 8.53 20.34
N LEU A 154 -2.19 7.26 20.63
CA LEU A 154 -2.67 6.10 19.90
C LEU A 154 -3.94 5.51 20.54
N PHE A 155 -4.94 5.23 19.69
CA PHE A 155 -6.23 4.70 20.10
C PHE A 155 -6.59 3.49 19.24
N TYR A 156 -6.90 2.36 19.87
CA TYR A 156 -7.18 1.12 19.17
C TYR A 156 -8.67 0.94 18.91
N TYR A 157 -8.98 0.63 17.67
CA TYR A 157 -10.33 0.37 17.18
C TYR A 157 -10.38 -0.95 16.44
N LYS A 158 -11.53 -1.61 16.48
CA LYS A 158 -11.86 -2.77 15.68
C LYS A 158 -12.80 -2.35 14.56
N LEU A 159 -12.54 -2.75 13.32
CA LEU A 159 -13.55 -2.65 12.26
C LEU A 159 -14.70 -3.61 12.59
N ALA A 160 -15.92 -3.06 12.68
CA ALA A 160 -17.09 -3.85 13.00
C ALA A 160 -17.38 -4.87 11.90
N GLU A 161 -17.84 -6.06 12.28
CA GLU A 161 -18.15 -7.14 11.34
C GLU A 161 -19.30 -6.79 10.39
N ASP A 162 -20.18 -5.87 10.78
CA ASP A 162 -21.27 -5.33 9.98
C ASP A 162 -20.93 -4.02 9.23
N SER A 163 -19.68 -3.55 9.32
CA SER A 163 -19.18 -2.44 8.51
C SER A 163 -19.10 -2.87 7.03
N PRO A 164 -19.17 -1.93 6.06
CA PRO A 164 -18.62 -2.17 4.74
C PRO A 164 -17.20 -2.75 4.87
N GLN A 165 -16.91 -3.82 4.12
CA GLN A 165 -15.60 -4.49 4.11
C GLN A 165 -14.80 -4.08 2.88
N ILE A 166 -14.91 -2.81 2.49
CA ILE A 166 -14.24 -2.16 1.36
C ILE A 166 -14.01 -0.68 1.74
N LEU A 167 -12.93 -0.09 1.21
CA LEU A 167 -12.67 1.34 1.37
C LEU A 167 -13.41 2.12 0.28
N SER A 168 -14.10 3.17 0.67
CA SER A 168 -14.71 4.15 -0.23
C SER A 168 -14.69 5.53 0.45
N PRO A 169 -13.50 6.16 0.60
CA PRO A 169 -13.39 7.41 1.34
C PRO A 169 -14.35 8.46 0.81
N THR A 170 -15.08 9.11 1.71
CA THR A 170 -16.08 10.12 1.38
C THR A 170 -15.40 11.35 0.77
N PHE A 171 -14.21 11.67 1.24
CA PHE A 171 -13.33 12.76 0.80
C PHE A 171 -11.87 12.36 1.06
N TYR A 172 -10.89 13.12 0.55
CA TYR A 172 -9.48 12.81 0.83
C TYR A 172 -9.01 13.38 2.17
N SER A 173 -8.01 12.76 2.79
CA SER A 173 -7.30 13.32 3.93
C SER A 173 -5.78 13.34 3.75
N ALA A 174 -5.14 14.26 4.45
CA ALA A 174 -3.70 14.26 4.70
C ALA A 174 -3.39 14.71 6.13
N ARG A 175 -2.13 14.54 6.54
CA ARG A 175 -1.65 14.91 7.87
C ARG A 175 -0.37 15.73 7.83
N ILE A 176 -0.34 16.80 8.63
CA ILE A 176 0.85 17.62 8.92
C ILE A 176 1.19 17.41 10.39
N LYS A 177 2.07 16.43 10.66
CA LYS A 177 2.55 16.10 12.02
C LYS A 177 4.07 16.27 12.07
N TYR A 178 4.56 17.09 12.99
CA TYR A 178 6.01 17.22 13.18
C TYR A 178 6.59 15.96 13.85
N PRO A 179 7.72 15.39 13.36
CA PRO A 179 8.38 14.27 14.01
C PRO A 179 9.09 14.75 15.29
N GLU A 180 8.71 14.19 16.44
CA GLU A 180 9.24 14.60 17.74
C GLU A 180 10.76 14.37 17.85
N ALA A 181 11.26 13.28 17.24
CA ALA A 181 12.68 12.94 17.23
C ALA A 181 13.56 13.96 16.49
N TRP A 182 12.98 14.83 15.64
CA TRP A 182 13.73 15.93 15.03
C TRP A 182 14.18 16.96 16.07
N GLY A 183 13.42 17.12 17.15
CA GLY A 183 13.63 18.13 18.18
C GLY A 183 13.40 19.56 17.69
N GLY A 184 13.67 20.55 18.53
CA GLY A 184 13.43 21.97 18.21
C GLY A 184 11.98 22.41 18.44
N ASP A 185 11.63 23.59 17.92
CA ASP A 185 10.28 24.16 18.07
C ASP A 185 9.33 23.63 16.99
N LYS A 186 8.51 22.64 17.38
CA LYS A 186 7.52 22.03 16.49
C LYS A 186 6.50 23.02 15.94
N TYR A 187 6.09 24.02 16.73
CA TYR A 187 5.07 24.98 16.31
C TYR A 187 5.62 25.92 15.25
N ARG A 188 6.86 26.36 15.43
CA ARG A 188 7.58 27.13 14.41
C ARG A 188 7.76 26.30 13.13
N ALA A 189 8.16 25.04 13.23
CA ALA A 189 8.33 24.18 12.06
C ALA A 189 7.02 23.97 11.28
N ILE A 190 5.89 23.77 11.98
CA ILE A 190 4.56 23.70 11.36
C ILE A 190 4.18 25.03 10.72
N ALA A 191 4.42 26.16 11.38
CA ALA A 191 4.17 27.48 10.81
C ALA A 191 4.99 27.72 9.52
N ASP A 192 6.28 27.40 9.55
CA ASP A 192 7.20 27.52 8.42
C ASP A 192 6.77 26.61 7.24
N PHE A 193 6.29 25.39 7.54
CA PHE A 193 5.72 24.48 6.56
C PHE A 193 4.44 25.04 5.92
N LEU A 194 3.49 25.55 6.71
CA LEU A 194 2.25 26.12 6.20
C LEU A 194 2.51 27.34 5.32
N ASP A 195 3.48 28.18 5.69
CA ASP A 195 3.91 29.31 4.87
C ASP A 195 4.62 28.84 3.58
N LYS A 196 5.39 27.75 3.65
CA LYS A 196 5.96 27.10 2.45
C LYS A 196 4.86 26.59 1.51
N ALA A 197 3.87 25.88 2.02
CA ALA A 197 2.75 25.37 1.23
C ALA A 197 1.94 26.51 0.60
N ALA A 198 1.66 27.59 1.35
CA ALA A 198 0.96 28.76 0.84
C ALA A 198 1.71 29.44 -0.33
N ARG A 199 3.03 29.59 -0.23
CA ARG A 199 3.88 30.12 -1.31
C ARG A 199 3.90 29.21 -2.52
N LEU A 200 4.04 27.90 -2.30
CA LEU A 200 4.11 26.92 -3.38
C LEU A 200 2.84 26.97 -4.25
N LYS A 201 1.66 27.13 -3.66
CA LYS A 201 0.41 27.25 -4.43
C LYS A 201 0.42 28.38 -5.46
N GLN A 202 0.97 29.53 -5.08
CA GLN A 202 1.07 30.67 -5.98
C GLN A 202 2.07 30.39 -7.11
N GLN A 203 3.16 29.67 -6.81
CA GLN A 203 4.20 29.31 -7.78
C GLN A 203 3.73 28.21 -8.75
N GLN A 204 2.95 27.25 -8.26
CA GLN A 204 2.49 26.07 -9.01
C GLN A 204 1.26 26.34 -9.88
N ARG A 205 0.60 27.50 -9.75
CA ARG A 205 -0.66 27.81 -10.44
C ARG A 205 -0.60 27.61 -11.95
N GLU A 206 0.51 28.03 -12.55
CA GLU A 206 0.77 27.94 -14.00
C GLU A 206 1.77 26.82 -14.35
N ASN A 207 2.30 26.12 -13.34
CA ASN A 207 3.30 25.08 -13.54
C ASN A 207 2.64 23.81 -14.05
N ARG A 208 3.09 23.30 -15.20
CA ARG A 208 2.60 22.04 -15.76
C ARG A 208 3.53 20.92 -15.29
N LEU A 209 2.96 19.75 -15.01
CA LEU A 209 3.74 18.57 -14.61
C LEU A 209 4.57 18.08 -15.82
N ASP A 210 5.84 18.45 -15.87
CA ASP A 210 6.72 18.20 -17.00
C ASP A 210 8.18 17.86 -16.63
N GLU A 211 8.50 17.79 -15.35
CA GLU A 211 9.81 17.33 -14.85
C GLU A 211 9.64 16.22 -13.79
N VAL A 212 9.85 14.97 -14.19
CA VAL A 212 9.55 13.78 -13.37
C VAL A 212 10.78 12.90 -13.18
N VAL A 213 11.01 12.47 -11.94
CA VAL A 213 12.05 11.51 -11.59
C VAL A 213 11.42 10.26 -10.99
N SER A 214 11.77 9.10 -11.51
CA SER A 214 11.44 7.80 -10.93
C SER A 214 12.71 7.05 -10.54
N TYR A 215 12.65 6.31 -9.44
CA TYR A 215 13.75 5.48 -8.95
C TYR A 215 13.25 4.10 -8.52
N ASN A 216 13.89 3.03 -9.00
CA ASN A 216 13.67 1.67 -8.53
C ASN A 216 14.88 1.20 -7.71
N GLY A 217 14.63 0.99 -6.42
CA GLY A 217 15.60 0.50 -5.45
C GLY A 217 15.86 -1.01 -5.57
N GLY A 218 16.86 -1.46 -4.82
CA GLY A 218 17.26 -2.85 -4.75
C GLY A 218 16.12 -3.78 -4.29
N SER A 219 16.03 -4.96 -4.91
CA SER A 219 15.05 -6.01 -4.61
C SER A 219 13.59 -5.63 -4.87
N TYR A 220 13.30 -4.48 -5.48
CA TYR A 220 11.96 -4.10 -5.93
C TYR A 220 11.56 -4.91 -7.18
N ASN A 221 10.33 -5.44 -7.20
CA ASN A 221 9.81 -6.32 -8.26
C ASN A 221 10.76 -7.45 -8.66
N SER A 222 11.37 -8.11 -7.66
CA SER A 222 12.36 -9.18 -7.89
C SER A 222 13.49 -8.75 -8.83
N ASP A 223 13.86 -7.46 -8.80
CA ASP A 223 14.95 -6.93 -9.59
C ASP A 223 14.74 -7.05 -11.13
N CYS A 224 13.49 -7.26 -11.55
CA CYS A 224 13.12 -7.55 -12.92
C CYS A 224 13.37 -6.36 -13.85
N LEU A 225 14.32 -6.51 -14.77
CA LEU A 225 14.67 -5.48 -15.75
C LEU A 225 13.54 -5.22 -16.76
N VAL A 226 12.73 -6.23 -17.09
CA VAL A 226 11.58 -6.05 -17.98
C VAL A 226 10.52 -5.19 -17.29
N ALA A 227 10.20 -5.44 -16.02
CA ALA A 227 9.26 -4.62 -15.26
C ALA A 227 9.73 -3.17 -15.17
N TRP A 228 11.04 -2.95 -14.90
CA TRP A 228 11.63 -1.61 -14.87
C TRP A 228 11.57 -0.92 -16.24
N MET A 229 12.03 -1.56 -17.30
CA MET A 229 12.03 -0.99 -18.65
C MET A 229 10.61 -0.69 -19.17
N ASP A 230 9.65 -1.59 -18.91
CA ASP A 230 8.28 -1.44 -19.38
C ASP A 230 7.50 -0.35 -18.64
N GLU A 231 7.92 0.04 -17.42
CA GLU A 231 7.26 1.10 -16.65
C GLU A 231 7.32 2.45 -17.37
N GLU A 232 8.36 2.69 -18.20
CA GLU A 232 8.46 3.88 -19.07
C GLU A 232 7.27 3.99 -20.04
N LYS A 233 6.73 2.86 -20.52
CA LYS A 233 5.54 2.87 -21.39
C LYS A 233 4.36 3.54 -20.70
N ALA A 234 4.14 3.23 -19.41
CA ALA A 234 3.10 3.84 -18.60
C ALA A 234 3.45 5.28 -18.21
N TYR A 235 4.71 5.58 -17.88
CA TYR A 235 5.10 6.96 -17.56
C TYR A 235 4.87 7.93 -18.73
N ARG A 236 5.06 7.48 -19.98
CA ARG A 236 4.75 8.28 -21.17
C ARG A 236 3.26 8.58 -21.33
N GLU A 237 2.40 7.66 -20.89
CA GLU A 237 0.95 7.83 -20.87
C GLU A 237 0.53 8.79 -19.75
N ASN A 238 1.10 8.62 -18.55
CA ASN A 238 0.79 9.44 -17.38
C ASN A 238 1.33 10.87 -17.49
N PHE A 239 2.53 11.05 -18.04
CA PHE A 239 3.27 12.32 -18.04
C PHE A 239 3.71 12.71 -19.46
N PRO A 240 2.77 13.00 -20.37
CA PRO A 240 3.09 13.24 -21.78
C PRO A 240 4.01 14.46 -22.01
N LEU A 241 4.09 15.39 -21.05
CA LEU A 241 4.99 16.56 -21.13
C LEU A 241 6.40 16.29 -20.57
N ALA A 242 6.63 15.17 -19.88
CA ALA A 242 7.91 14.90 -19.21
C ALA A 242 9.01 14.36 -20.14
N PHE A 243 8.72 14.03 -21.40
CA PHE A 243 9.68 13.36 -22.30
C PHE A 243 10.29 14.28 -23.36
N ARG A 244 10.52 15.56 -23.01
CA ARG A 244 11.05 16.58 -23.93
C ARG A 244 12.56 16.46 -24.17
N ASN A 245 13.32 16.13 -23.12
CA ASN A 245 14.77 16.07 -23.16
C ASN A 245 15.32 15.08 -22.10
N SER A 246 16.64 14.98 -21.98
CA SER A 246 17.32 14.03 -21.07
C SER A 246 17.18 14.35 -19.58
N THR A 247 16.63 15.50 -19.20
CA THR A 247 16.46 15.91 -17.80
C THR A 247 15.01 15.98 -17.37
N SER A 248 14.08 16.12 -18.32
CA SER A 248 12.63 16.21 -18.07
C SER A 248 12.00 14.91 -17.58
N PHE A 249 12.55 13.77 -17.97
CA PHE A 249 12.22 12.50 -17.37
C PHE A 249 13.50 11.72 -17.09
N LYS A 250 13.64 11.21 -15.87
CA LYS A 250 14.72 10.28 -15.50
C LYS A 250 14.16 9.07 -14.79
N HIS A 251 14.56 7.89 -15.25
CA HIS A 251 14.23 6.62 -14.62
C HIS A 251 15.51 5.94 -14.12
N TRP A 252 15.76 6.10 -12.83
CA TRP A 252 16.95 5.58 -12.17
C TRP A 252 16.73 4.14 -11.69
N ASN A 253 17.81 3.36 -11.67
CA ASN A 253 17.82 2.02 -11.12
C ASN A 253 18.99 1.89 -10.14
N PHE A 254 18.82 1.12 -9.06
CA PHE A 254 19.89 0.89 -8.08
C PHE A 254 21.20 0.35 -8.69
N ARG A 255 21.15 -0.27 -9.87
CA ARG A 255 22.33 -0.80 -10.58
C ARG A 255 23.20 0.28 -11.23
N MET A 256 22.73 1.53 -11.30
CA MET A 256 23.44 2.60 -12.01
C MET A 256 24.62 3.18 -11.22
N ASP A 257 24.56 3.12 -9.88
CA ASP A 257 25.65 3.53 -9.00
C ASP A 257 25.63 2.69 -7.71
N PRO A 258 26.78 2.18 -7.21
CA PRO A 258 26.83 1.48 -5.92
C PRO A 258 26.36 2.32 -4.72
N ALA A 259 26.36 3.65 -4.82
CA ALA A 259 25.91 4.60 -3.80
C ALA A 259 24.91 5.60 -4.39
N MET A 260 23.76 5.11 -4.87
CA MET A 260 22.73 5.95 -5.52
C MET A 260 22.27 7.12 -4.66
N LYS A 261 22.38 7.02 -3.33
CA LYS A 261 22.04 8.07 -2.36
C LYS A 261 22.45 9.47 -2.82
N TYR A 262 23.68 9.62 -3.31
CA TYR A 262 24.21 10.93 -3.70
C TYR A 262 23.53 11.47 -4.95
N SER A 263 23.36 10.63 -5.99
CA SER A 263 22.61 11.01 -7.20
C SER A 263 21.15 11.35 -6.89
N LEU A 264 20.51 10.58 -6.00
CA LEU A 264 19.15 10.84 -5.55
C LEU A 264 19.05 12.18 -4.81
N PHE A 265 20.03 12.53 -3.99
CA PHE A 265 20.08 13.85 -3.35
C PHE A 265 20.28 14.99 -4.35
N ASP A 266 21.06 14.79 -5.41
CA ASP A 266 21.23 15.80 -6.45
C ASP A 266 19.90 16.03 -7.20
N GLU A 267 19.19 14.97 -7.56
CA GLU A 267 17.87 15.06 -8.18
C GLU A 267 16.82 15.71 -7.25
N LEU A 268 16.82 15.40 -5.95
CA LEU A 268 15.93 16.04 -4.97
C LEU A 268 16.17 17.54 -4.78
N ARG A 269 17.36 18.03 -5.15
CA ARG A 269 17.77 19.44 -5.01
C ARG A 269 17.56 20.26 -6.28
N ARG A 270 17.25 19.61 -7.40
CA ARG A 270 16.93 20.28 -8.66
C ARG A 270 15.70 21.18 -8.50
N GLU A 271 15.76 22.39 -9.04
CA GLU A 271 14.69 23.39 -8.86
C GLU A 271 13.48 23.14 -9.77
N ASP A 272 13.69 22.39 -10.85
CA ASP A 272 12.73 22.11 -11.91
C ASP A 272 11.92 20.83 -11.66
N VAL A 273 12.42 19.87 -10.88
CA VAL A 273 11.69 18.60 -10.63
C VAL A 273 10.37 18.85 -9.91
N ASP A 274 9.28 18.36 -10.49
CA ASP A 274 7.92 18.46 -9.98
C ASP A 274 7.54 17.29 -9.08
N LEU A 275 7.85 16.07 -9.55
CA LEU A 275 7.45 14.81 -8.98
C LEU A 275 8.65 13.87 -8.85
N PHE A 276 8.83 13.31 -7.66
CA PHE A 276 9.80 12.27 -7.40
C PHE A 276 9.12 11.00 -6.89
N MET A 277 9.36 9.87 -7.55
CA MET A 277 8.81 8.56 -7.17
C MET A 277 9.93 7.62 -6.72
N PHE A 278 9.79 7.08 -5.53
CA PHE A 278 10.64 6.03 -4.98
C PHE A 278 9.87 4.71 -5.00
N HIS A 279 10.44 3.69 -5.65
CA HIS A 279 9.94 2.32 -5.70
C HIS A 279 10.95 1.39 -5.04
N GLU A 280 10.78 1.09 -3.76
CA GLU A 280 11.82 0.45 -2.96
C GLU A 280 11.29 -0.22 -1.69
N HIS A 281 12.18 -0.83 -0.91
CA HIS A 281 11.84 -1.27 0.44
C HIS A 281 11.99 -0.13 1.43
N GLY A 282 11.25 -0.21 2.53
CA GLY A 282 11.27 0.83 3.55
C GLY A 282 11.10 0.30 4.96
N LEU A 283 11.60 1.10 5.90
CA LEU A 283 11.37 1.01 7.33
C LEU A 283 10.91 2.39 7.83
N PRO A 284 10.42 2.55 9.07
CA PRO A 284 9.95 3.85 9.56
C PRO A 284 10.97 4.98 9.34
N THR A 285 12.26 4.69 9.53
CA THR A 285 13.36 5.66 9.44
C THR A 285 14.45 5.25 8.44
N LYS A 286 14.13 4.41 7.45
CA LYS A 286 15.08 4.06 6.36
C LYS A 286 14.37 3.85 5.02
N GLN A 287 14.98 4.34 3.95
CA GLN A 287 14.78 3.86 2.58
C GLN A 287 15.91 2.92 2.21
N LEU A 288 15.57 1.77 1.64
CA LEU A 288 16.51 0.74 1.23
C LEU A 288 16.76 0.88 -0.26
N ILE A 289 17.69 1.78 -0.61
CA ILE A 289 17.91 2.24 -1.97
C ILE A 289 18.75 1.24 -2.79
N ASN A 290 19.88 0.76 -2.28
CA ASN A 290 20.78 -0.14 -3.01
C ASN A 290 20.75 -1.55 -2.41
N ASN A 291 20.93 -2.55 -3.27
CA ASN A 291 21.33 -3.90 -2.83
C ASN A 291 22.80 -3.90 -2.40
N GLU A 292 23.19 -4.92 -1.65
CA GLU A 292 24.60 -5.22 -1.45
C GLU A 292 25.33 -5.33 -2.81
N PRO A 293 26.52 -4.75 -2.95
CA PRO A 293 27.22 -4.74 -4.23
C PRO A 293 27.62 -6.15 -4.67
N SER A 294 27.47 -6.48 -5.95
CA SER A 294 27.78 -7.82 -6.49
C SER A 294 29.27 -8.07 -6.73
N GLY A 295 30.11 -7.03 -6.63
CA GLY A 295 31.55 -7.08 -6.85
C GLY A 295 31.92 -7.16 -8.34
N GLU A 296 32.34 -6.03 -8.91
CA GLU A 296 32.66 -5.88 -10.34
C GLU A 296 34.07 -6.39 -10.71
N SER A 297 34.97 -6.52 -9.73
CA SER A 297 36.33 -7.03 -9.89
C SER A 297 36.63 -8.21 -8.96
N PHE A 298 37.70 -8.95 -9.25
CA PHE A 298 38.20 -9.99 -8.33
C PHE A 298 38.45 -9.43 -6.92
N ASN A 299 39.10 -8.27 -6.83
CA ASN A 299 39.43 -7.65 -5.54
C ASN A 299 38.18 -7.24 -4.76
N SER A 300 37.16 -6.68 -5.42
CA SER A 300 35.89 -6.35 -4.75
C SER A 300 35.15 -7.60 -4.30
N ARG A 301 35.12 -8.67 -5.11
CA ARG A 301 34.50 -9.95 -4.71
C ARG A 301 35.23 -10.57 -3.53
N HIS A 302 36.56 -10.52 -3.52
CA HIS A 302 37.38 -10.97 -2.41
C HIS A 302 37.11 -10.14 -1.14
N LYS A 303 36.96 -8.81 -1.26
CA LYS A 303 36.57 -7.95 -0.13
C LYS A 303 35.19 -8.32 0.42
N LEU A 304 34.20 -8.54 -0.44
CA LEU A 304 32.83 -8.91 -0.03
C LEU A 304 32.78 -10.27 0.66
N LEU A 305 33.50 -11.26 0.12
CA LEU A 305 33.63 -12.57 0.76
C LEU A 305 34.24 -12.45 2.17
N ARG A 306 35.27 -11.60 2.33
CA ARG A 306 35.89 -11.33 3.63
C ARG A 306 34.91 -10.65 4.58
N ALA A 307 34.25 -9.58 4.15
CA ALA A 307 33.27 -8.86 4.95
C ALA A 307 32.15 -9.78 5.45
N ALA A 308 31.55 -10.59 4.57
CA ALA A 308 30.49 -11.52 4.92
C ALA A 308 30.93 -12.54 5.99
N LEU A 309 32.11 -13.14 5.84
CA LEU A 309 32.63 -14.08 6.83
C LEU A 309 33.06 -13.40 8.13
N TYR A 310 33.56 -12.17 8.06
CA TYR A 310 33.94 -11.40 9.25
C TYR A 310 32.72 -10.98 10.05
N HIS A 311 31.64 -10.54 9.39
CA HIS A 311 30.34 -10.27 10.03
C HIS A 311 29.81 -11.52 10.73
N ALA A 312 29.79 -12.68 10.03
CA ALA A 312 29.35 -13.94 10.63
C ALA A 312 30.18 -14.34 11.86
N VAL A 313 31.50 -14.11 11.85
CA VAL A 313 32.35 -14.33 13.04
C VAL A 313 31.99 -13.36 14.16
N ARG A 314 31.84 -12.06 13.87
CA ARG A 314 31.49 -11.05 14.89
C ARG A 314 30.12 -11.27 15.52
N GLU A 315 29.13 -11.69 14.73
CA GLU A 315 27.80 -12.04 15.22
C GLU A 315 27.88 -13.23 16.18
N ALA A 316 28.53 -14.33 15.78
CA ALA A 316 28.70 -15.51 16.63
C ALA A 316 29.52 -15.20 17.90
N LEU A 317 30.51 -14.31 17.81
CA LEU A 317 31.25 -13.83 18.99
C LEU A 317 30.35 -13.06 19.96
N ALA A 318 29.42 -12.25 19.45
CA ALA A 318 28.43 -11.55 20.27
C ALA A 318 27.45 -12.53 20.96
N GLU A 319 27.25 -13.71 20.38
CA GLU A 319 26.48 -14.82 20.95
C GLU A 319 27.30 -15.70 21.92
N GLY A 320 28.58 -15.38 22.13
CA GLY A 320 29.46 -16.05 23.09
C GLY A 320 30.22 -17.25 22.53
N GLU A 321 30.26 -17.43 21.22
CA GLU A 321 31.10 -18.46 20.57
C GLU A 321 32.60 -18.09 20.60
N ASP A 322 33.45 -19.11 20.50
CA ASP A 322 34.91 -18.95 20.52
C ASP A 322 35.47 -18.58 19.13
N GLU A 323 36.28 -17.52 19.07
CA GLU A 323 36.79 -16.95 17.82
C GLU A 323 37.67 -17.93 17.04
N ASP A 324 38.58 -18.63 17.74
CA ASP A 324 39.52 -19.54 17.10
C ASP A 324 38.80 -20.77 16.54
N SER A 325 37.80 -21.27 17.26
CA SER A 325 36.91 -22.36 16.82
C SER A 325 36.12 -21.97 15.57
N LEU A 326 35.55 -20.76 15.53
CA LEU A 326 34.83 -20.23 14.36
C LEU A 326 35.75 -20.08 13.14
N LYS A 327 36.94 -19.48 13.33
CA LYS A 327 37.94 -19.34 12.26
C LYS A 327 38.37 -20.70 11.72
N LEU A 328 38.61 -21.70 12.58
CA LEU A 328 38.96 -23.06 12.18
C LEU A 328 37.82 -23.71 11.38
N ALA A 329 36.58 -23.60 11.85
CA ALA A 329 35.41 -24.15 11.18
C ALA A 329 35.20 -23.55 9.78
N TYR A 330 35.25 -22.22 9.66
CA TYR A 330 35.12 -21.56 8.36
C TYR A 330 36.32 -21.80 7.44
N SER A 331 37.55 -21.86 8.00
CA SER A 331 38.75 -22.17 7.22
C SER A 331 38.71 -23.59 6.66
N ALA A 332 38.21 -24.56 7.42
CA ALA A 332 38.02 -25.93 6.93
C ALA A 332 36.91 -26.01 5.87
N LYS A 333 35.77 -25.34 6.11
CA LYS A 333 34.61 -25.36 5.21
C LYS A 333 34.88 -24.70 3.86
N TYR A 334 35.60 -23.57 3.86
CA TYR A 334 35.83 -22.73 2.68
C TYR A 334 37.29 -22.76 2.19
N HIS A 335 38.12 -23.65 2.74
CA HIS A 335 39.53 -23.81 2.40
C HIS A 335 40.35 -22.51 2.52
N LEU A 336 40.13 -21.76 3.59
CA LEU A 336 40.79 -20.47 3.84
C LEU A 336 42.11 -20.67 4.59
N THR A 337 43.08 -19.81 4.32
CA THR A 337 44.38 -19.79 5.03
C THR A 337 44.41 -18.70 6.11
N ALA A 338 45.30 -18.80 7.09
CA ALA A 338 45.43 -17.82 8.18
C ALA A 338 45.49 -16.34 7.72
N PRO A 339 46.21 -15.96 6.64
CA PRO A 339 46.19 -14.59 6.12
C PRO A 339 44.81 -14.05 5.73
N PHE A 340 43.81 -14.90 5.50
CA PHE A 340 42.44 -14.47 5.21
C PHE A 340 41.85 -13.66 6.36
N TRP A 341 42.24 -13.93 7.61
CA TRP A 341 41.68 -13.32 8.83
C TRP A 341 42.44 -12.08 9.33
N LYS A 342 43.49 -11.65 8.60
CA LYS A 342 44.42 -10.61 9.08
C LYS A 342 43.75 -9.25 9.38
N ASP A 343 42.68 -8.91 8.66
CA ASP A 343 41.98 -7.62 8.81
C ASP A 343 40.68 -7.77 9.64
N LEU A 344 40.44 -8.93 10.27
CA LEU A 344 39.22 -9.17 11.08
C LEU A 344 39.10 -8.17 12.24
N HIS A 345 40.23 -7.75 12.78
CA HIS A 345 40.34 -6.77 13.88
C HIS A 345 40.88 -5.42 13.41
N ASP A 346 40.96 -5.19 12.09
CA ASP A 346 41.42 -3.93 11.53
C ASP A 346 40.28 -2.89 11.59
N GLU A 347 40.50 -1.83 12.37
CA GLU A 347 39.53 -0.74 12.51
C GLU A 347 39.27 -0.03 11.18
N ALA A 348 40.29 0.15 10.33
CA ALA A 348 40.14 0.82 9.04
C ALA A 348 39.27 0.00 8.09
N PHE A 349 39.36 -1.34 8.14
CA PHE A 349 38.49 -2.24 7.40
C PHE A 349 37.02 -2.02 7.80
N TRP A 350 36.73 -2.03 9.11
CA TRP A 350 35.37 -1.88 9.63
C TRP A 350 34.78 -0.49 9.42
N GLN A 351 35.60 0.57 9.51
CA GLN A 351 35.15 1.92 9.18
C GLN A 351 34.76 2.04 7.70
N ALA A 352 35.58 1.47 6.80
CA ALA A 352 35.27 1.46 5.37
C ALA A 352 34.04 0.59 5.04
N ASP A 353 33.90 -0.56 5.68
CA ASP A 353 32.73 -1.45 5.53
C ASP A 353 31.45 -0.78 6.04
N SER A 354 31.51 -0.16 7.22
CA SER A 354 30.37 0.58 7.79
C SER A 354 29.96 1.76 6.92
N THR A 355 30.91 2.45 6.28
CA THR A 355 30.62 3.56 5.37
C THR A 355 29.90 3.06 4.12
N ALA A 356 30.42 1.98 3.51
CA ALA A 356 29.79 1.36 2.35
C ALA A 356 28.37 0.84 2.66
N ASN A 357 28.17 0.24 3.83
CA ASN A 357 26.83 -0.18 4.26
C ASN A 357 25.89 1.01 4.51
N ALA A 358 26.39 2.13 5.04
CA ALA A 358 25.59 3.34 5.21
C ALA A 358 25.14 3.94 3.87
N ASP A 359 25.86 3.69 2.79
CA ASP A 359 25.51 4.16 1.44
C ASP A 359 24.38 3.38 0.78
N LEU A 360 23.99 2.23 1.34
CA LEU A 360 22.87 1.43 0.85
C LEU A 360 21.50 1.96 1.28
N TYR A 361 21.47 2.98 2.17
CA TYR A 361 20.25 3.48 2.77
C TYR A 361 20.20 5.01 2.78
N ILE A 362 19.00 5.57 2.75
CA ILE A 362 18.73 6.96 3.15
C ILE A 362 18.04 6.92 4.51
N ASN A 363 18.54 7.70 5.47
CA ASN A 363 17.97 7.83 6.81
C ASN A 363 17.71 9.30 7.20
N PRO A 364 17.00 9.57 8.32
CA PRO A 364 16.76 10.92 8.83
C PRO A 364 18.00 11.80 8.96
N ALA A 365 19.13 11.25 9.40
CA ALA A 365 20.37 12.01 9.56
C ALA A 365 20.97 12.44 8.23
N ASP A 366 20.82 11.63 7.18
CA ASP A 366 21.23 12.01 5.83
C ASP A 366 20.37 13.16 5.30
N LEU A 367 19.05 13.14 5.57
CA LEU A 367 18.12 14.13 5.03
C LEU A 367 18.12 15.45 5.79
N ARG A 368 18.32 15.43 7.11
CA ARG A 368 18.17 16.62 7.96
C ARG A 368 18.98 17.81 7.44
N GLY A 369 18.29 18.91 7.13
CA GLY A 369 18.90 20.15 6.68
C GLY A 369 19.26 20.19 5.19
N LYS A 370 18.96 19.13 4.43
CA LYS A 370 19.02 19.16 2.95
C LYS A 370 17.87 19.98 2.38
N GLN A 371 18.02 20.45 1.15
CA GLN A 371 16.92 21.03 0.39
C GLN A 371 16.17 19.94 -0.36
N THR A 372 14.87 19.86 -0.17
CA THR A 372 13.97 18.95 -0.91
C THR A 372 12.98 19.80 -1.71
N ARG A 373 13.02 19.64 -3.04
CA ARG A 373 12.33 20.54 -3.97
C ARG A 373 11.13 19.97 -4.72
N PRO A 374 11.06 18.67 -5.09
CA PRO A 374 9.89 18.14 -5.77
C PRO A 374 8.62 18.48 -5.00
N ALA A 375 7.64 19.11 -5.68
CA ALA A 375 6.39 19.53 -5.05
C ALA A 375 5.67 18.33 -4.40
N PHE A 376 5.75 17.17 -5.06
CA PHE A 376 5.25 15.90 -4.59
C PHE A 376 6.33 14.81 -4.60
N VAL A 377 6.45 14.08 -3.49
CA VAL A 377 7.30 12.88 -3.36
C VAL A 377 6.42 11.66 -3.05
N MET A 378 6.51 10.61 -3.84
CA MET A 378 5.81 9.35 -3.64
C MET A 378 6.76 8.28 -3.10
N PHE A 379 6.41 7.66 -1.98
CA PHE A 379 7.10 6.50 -1.41
C PHE A 379 6.26 5.25 -1.63
N ASP A 380 6.56 4.51 -2.69
CA ASP A 380 6.16 3.12 -2.83
C ASP A 380 7.11 2.23 -2.03
N ALA A 381 7.01 2.38 -0.72
CA ALA A 381 7.86 1.72 0.26
C ALA A 381 7.09 1.43 1.56
N CYS A 382 7.49 0.37 2.23
CA CYS A 382 6.92 -0.01 3.52
C CYS A 382 7.28 1.05 4.58
N TYR A 383 6.34 1.36 5.49
CA TYR A 383 6.57 2.17 6.70
C TYR A 383 7.09 3.63 6.55
N ASN A 384 7.51 4.13 5.39
CA ASN A 384 8.08 5.49 5.28
C ASN A 384 7.07 6.61 5.65
N GLY A 385 5.77 6.31 5.64
CA GLY A 385 4.69 7.19 6.09
C GLY A 385 4.22 6.94 7.53
N SER A 386 5.05 6.35 8.41
CA SER A 386 4.68 5.95 9.78
C SER A 386 4.45 7.11 10.75
N PHE A 387 3.51 8.01 10.45
CA PHE A 387 3.19 9.19 11.27
C PHE A 387 2.71 8.88 12.71
N HIS A 388 2.44 7.63 13.04
CA HIS A 388 2.09 7.19 14.38
C HIS A 388 3.30 7.12 15.32
N GLU A 389 4.49 6.94 14.75
CA GLU A 389 5.77 6.93 15.47
C GLU A 389 6.24 8.35 15.80
N ASP A 390 7.23 8.44 16.70
CA ASP A 390 7.89 9.69 17.09
C ASP A 390 8.85 10.19 15.99
N ASP A 391 9.35 9.27 15.17
CA ASP A 391 10.21 9.54 14.03
C ASP A 391 9.71 8.80 12.79
N TYR A 392 9.73 9.46 11.64
CA TYR A 392 9.33 8.85 10.37
C TYR A 392 9.88 9.62 9.17
N LEU A 393 10.29 8.87 8.15
CA LEU A 393 11.13 9.38 7.07
C LEU A 393 10.47 10.46 6.20
N ALA A 394 9.20 10.29 5.85
CA ALA A 394 8.50 11.24 4.97
C ALA A 394 8.44 12.67 5.55
N ALA A 395 8.47 12.84 6.88
CA ALA A 395 8.57 14.17 7.49
C ALA A 395 9.86 14.91 7.14
N TYR A 396 10.96 14.20 6.90
CA TYR A 396 12.25 14.79 6.52
C TYR A 396 12.21 15.43 5.15
N TYR A 397 11.39 14.91 4.25
CA TYR A 397 11.13 15.56 2.97
C TYR A 397 10.24 16.80 3.12
N LEU A 398 9.28 16.77 4.05
CA LEU A 398 8.31 17.84 4.25
C LEU A 398 8.81 19.01 5.09
N PHE A 399 9.57 18.78 6.16
CA PHE A 399 10.02 19.86 7.06
C PHE A 399 11.41 20.41 6.71
N ASN A 400 12.09 19.80 5.75
CA ASN A 400 13.30 20.38 5.18
C ASN A 400 13.01 21.70 4.42
N PRO A 401 14.03 22.57 4.31
CA PRO A 401 14.01 23.70 3.38
C PRO A 401 13.74 23.25 1.93
N GLY A 402 13.24 24.14 1.09
CA GLY A 402 12.91 23.86 -0.31
C GLY A 402 11.41 24.02 -0.59
N THR A 403 10.89 23.22 -1.51
CA THR A 403 9.53 23.36 -2.07
C THR A 403 8.68 22.10 -1.93
N THR A 404 9.21 20.99 -1.42
CA THR A 404 8.39 19.80 -1.15
C THR A 404 7.28 20.10 -0.15
N ALA A 405 6.04 19.89 -0.58
CA ALA A 405 4.84 20.14 0.20
C ALA A 405 3.95 18.91 0.39
N VAL A 406 4.15 17.86 -0.42
CA VAL A 406 3.36 16.63 -0.29
C VAL A 406 4.27 15.40 -0.32
N ALA A 407 3.99 14.47 0.56
CA ALA A 407 4.53 13.12 0.54
C ALA A 407 3.38 12.10 0.57
N GLN A 408 3.47 11.03 -0.21
CA GLN A 408 2.58 9.87 -0.11
C GLN A 408 3.38 8.70 0.43
N GLY A 409 2.92 8.03 1.49
CA GLY A 409 3.65 6.90 2.07
C GLY A 409 2.78 5.98 2.90
N ASN A 410 3.35 4.83 3.29
CA ASN A 410 2.62 3.77 3.97
C ASN A 410 2.99 3.69 5.46
N THR A 411 2.01 3.41 6.33
CA THR A 411 2.22 3.19 7.77
C THR A 411 2.61 1.75 8.12
N ARG A 412 2.47 0.83 7.15
CA ARG A 412 2.75 -0.61 7.27
C ARG A 412 3.39 -1.15 5.99
N ASN A 413 3.58 -2.47 5.95
CA ASN A 413 4.05 -3.19 4.76
C ASN A 413 3.10 -2.97 3.57
N VAL A 414 3.69 -2.72 2.40
CA VAL A 414 3.00 -2.61 1.11
C VAL A 414 3.41 -3.77 0.19
N LEU A 415 2.51 -4.20 -0.68
CA LEU A 415 2.80 -5.22 -1.68
C LEU A 415 3.56 -4.62 -2.86
N GLN A 416 4.68 -5.23 -3.26
CA GLN A 416 5.48 -4.79 -4.42
C GLN A 416 4.71 -4.87 -5.75
N ASP A 417 3.79 -5.83 -5.86
CA ASP A 417 2.95 -5.99 -7.06
C ASP A 417 1.75 -5.04 -7.10
N ARG A 418 1.70 -4.01 -6.25
CA ARG A 418 0.67 -2.98 -6.39
C ARG A 418 0.89 -2.22 -7.70
N TRP A 419 -0.19 -1.82 -8.38
CA TRP A 419 -0.12 -0.81 -9.45
C TRP A 419 0.07 0.57 -8.82
N THR A 420 1.31 1.00 -8.69
CA THR A 420 1.70 2.15 -7.84
C THR A 420 1.50 3.50 -8.51
N ILE A 421 1.45 3.51 -9.84
CA ILE A 421 1.23 4.69 -10.68
C ILE A 421 -0.21 4.77 -11.23
N GLU A 422 -1.14 4.01 -10.64
CA GLU A 422 -2.56 4.01 -11.02
C GLU A 422 -3.13 5.43 -11.03
N MET A 423 -3.61 5.88 -12.18
CA MET A 423 -4.23 7.21 -12.36
C MET A 423 -3.36 8.40 -11.92
N LEU A 424 -2.05 8.22 -11.79
CA LEU A 424 -1.15 9.28 -11.31
C LEU A 424 -1.01 10.42 -12.35
N GLY A 425 -1.25 10.13 -13.65
CA GLY A 425 -1.25 11.15 -14.70
C GLY A 425 -2.41 12.14 -14.61
N LEU A 426 -3.44 11.86 -13.79
CA LEU A 426 -4.47 12.85 -13.46
C LEU A 426 -3.89 14.16 -12.91
N LEU A 427 -2.70 14.12 -12.29
CA LEU A 427 -1.99 15.31 -11.85
C LEU A 427 -1.63 16.25 -13.02
N SER A 428 -1.28 15.71 -14.19
CA SER A 428 -1.06 16.48 -15.42
C SER A 428 -2.34 17.13 -15.97
N HIS A 429 -3.51 16.71 -15.48
CA HIS A 429 -4.83 17.24 -15.83
C HIS A 429 -5.42 18.15 -14.75
N GLY A 430 -4.58 18.67 -13.85
CA GLY A 430 -4.97 19.62 -12.81
C GLY A 430 -5.78 19.02 -11.66
N VAL A 431 -5.85 17.69 -11.56
CA VAL A 431 -6.41 17.01 -10.39
C VAL A 431 -5.48 17.23 -9.19
N ARG A 432 -6.06 17.54 -8.03
CA ARG A 432 -5.30 17.69 -6.78
C ARG A 432 -4.74 16.35 -6.31
N VAL A 433 -3.56 16.38 -5.69
CA VAL A 433 -2.92 15.16 -5.15
C VAL A 433 -3.85 14.42 -4.19
N GLY A 434 -4.65 15.14 -3.39
CA GLY A 434 -5.69 14.58 -2.54
C GLY A 434 -6.75 13.80 -3.30
N GLN A 435 -7.30 14.36 -4.37
CA GLN A 435 -8.32 13.70 -5.19
C GLN A 435 -7.77 12.45 -5.87
N TYR A 436 -6.55 12.52 -6.42
CA TYR A 436 -5.84 11.34 -6.92
C TYR A 436 -5.73 10.26 -5.83
N ASN A 437 -5.20 10.61 -4.64
CA ASN A 437 -5.00 9.63 -3.57
C ASN A 437 -6.30 9.00 -3.07
N ARG A 438 -7.44 9.72 -3.13
CA ARG A 438 -8.77 9.17 -2.80
C ARG A 438 -9.12 7.98 -3.68
N LEU A 439 -8.76 8.03 -4.96
CA LEU A 439 -9.07 6.99 -5.96
C LEU A 439 -8.24 5.71 -5.76
N VAL A 440 -7.03 5.84 -5.20
CA VAL A 440 -6.05 4.75 -5.05
C VAL A 440 -5.79 4.37 -3.58
N THR A 441 -6.80 4.56 -2.72
CA THR A 441 -6.63 4.40 -1.28
C THR A 441 -6.34 2.96 -0.84
N THR A 442 -5.54 2.83 0.21
CA THR A 442 -5.40 1.60 1.00
C THR A 442 -5.53 1.94 2.48
N LEU A 443 -5.63 0.96 3.37
CA LEU A 443 -5.77 1.25 4.80
C LEU A 443 -4.48 1.87 5.39
N GLU A 444 -3.33 1.46 4.88
CA GLU A 444 -2.00 1.88 5.30
C GLU A 444 -1.44 3.07 4.51
N GLY A 445 -1.98 3.41 3.34
CA GLY A 445 -1.48 4.46 2.46
C GLY A 445 -2.09 5.83 2.75
N HIS A 446 -1.25 6.85 2.99
CA HIS A 446 -1.69 8.19 3.39
C HIS A 446 -0.89 9.30 2.72
N LEU A 447 -1.53 10.47 2.62
CA LEU A 447 -0.85 11.72 2.28
C LEU A 447 -0.37 12.43 3.55
N LEU A 448 0.79 13.05 3.42
CA LEU A 448 1.44 13.86 4.42
C LEU A 448 1.76 15.22 3.79
N GLY A 449 1.50 16.32 4.52
CA GLY A 449 1.65 17.67 3.99
C GLY A 449 0.35 18.27 3.44
N ASP A 450 0.44 19.02 2.34
CA ASP A 450 -0.67 19.75 1.71
C ASP A 450 -1.36 18.91 0.61
N PRO A 451 -2.54 18.30 0.86
CA PRO A 451 -3.20 17.47 -0.14
C PRO A 451 -3.80 18.27 -1.31
N THR A 452 -3.82 19.60 -1.22
CA THR A 452 -4.48 20.46 -2.20
C THR A 452 -3.51 20.99 -3.26
N VAL A 453 -2.25 20.53 -3.25
CA VAL A 453 -1.32 20.77 -4.37
C VAL A 453 -1.91 20.19 -5.66
N ARG A 454 -1.77 20.96 -6.75
CA ARG A 454 -2.12 20.59 -8.11
C ARG A 454 -1.16 21.28 -9.07
N PHE A 455 -1.11 20.77 -10.30
CA PHE A 455 -0.45 21.40 -11.42
C PHE A 455 -1.47 22.11 -12.31
N ALA A 456 -1.01 22.94 -13.24
CA ALA A 456 -1.81 23.43 -14.33
C ALA A 456 -2.16 22.27 -15.29
N PRO A 457 -3.41 22.18 -15.77
CA PRO A 457 -3.78 21.15 -16.72
C PRO A 457 -3.02 21.34 -18.05
N ILE A 458 -2.75 20.23 -18.75
CA ILE A 458 -2.23 20.27 -20.13
C ILE A 458 -3.19 21.08 -21.03
N GLU A 459 -4.49 20.84 -20.89
CA GLU A 459 -5.59 21.50 -21.60
C GLU A 459 -6.77 21.79 -20.66
N ASP A 460 -7.27 23.02 -20.65
CA ASP A 460 -8.38 23.45 -19.78
C ASP A 460 -9.69 22.68 -20.06
N SER A 461 -9.91 22.25 -21.31
CA SER A 461 -11.07 21.44 -21.71
C SER A 461 -11.07 20.02 -21.13
N CYS A 462 -9.95 19.56 -20.58
CA CYS A 462 -9.71 18.22 -20.08
C CYS A 462 -9.22 18.24 -18.62
N ALA A 463 -9.85 19.06 -17.78
CA ALA A 463 -9.44 19.28 -16.38
C ALA A 463 -10.53 18.82 -15.38
N PRO A 464 -10.64 17.51 -15.07
CA PRO A 464 -11.73 16.96 -14.27
C PRO A 464 -11.63 17.23 -12.76
N GLY A 465 -10.73 18.12 -12.32
CA GLY A 465 -10.36 18.30 -10.92
C GLY A 465 -11.55 18.49 -9.97
N ILE A 466 -12.45 19.43 -10.29
CA ILE A 466 -13.69 19.66 -9.51
C ILE A 466 -14.82 18.71 -9.91
N ASP A 467 -14.79 18.19 -11.14
CA ASP A 467 -15.85 17.35 -11.71
C ASP A 467 -15.91 15.96 -11.04
N LEU A 468 -14.77 15.48 -10.49
CA LEU A 468 -14.71 14.33 -9.57
C LEU A 468 -15.64 14.45 -8.35
N THR A 469 -16.04 15.67 -8.01
CA THR A 469 -16.97 15.96 -6.91
C THR A 469 -18.33 16.36 -7.46
N LEU A 470 -18.39 17.29 -8.42
CA LEU A 470 -19.64 17.88 -8.90
C LEU A 470 -20.42 17.02 -9.91
N LYS A 471 -19.71 16.18 -10.67
CA LYS A 471 -20.27 15.34 -11.75
C LYS A 471 -20.13 13.86 -11.47
N ARG A 472 -19.96 13.48 -10.19
CA ARG A 472 -19.76 12.07 -9.78
C ARG A 472 -20.74 11.11 -10.44
N ASP A 473 -22.02 11.49 -10.48
CA ASP A 473 -23.11 10.64 -10.97
C ASP A 473 -23.53 10.96 -12.43
N ASP A 474 -22.75 11.78 -13.15
CA ASP A 474 -23.04 12.18 -14.54
C ASP A 474 -22.37 11.22 -15.54
N ALA A 475 -23.02 10.08 -15.79
CA ALA A 475 -22.50 9.07 -16.72
C ALA A 475 -22.29 9.61 -18.15
N ALA A 476 -23.12 10.56 -18.61
CA ALA A 476 -22.98 11.15 -19.93
C ALA A 476 -21.70 11.97 -20.05
N TYR A 477 -21.37 12.76 -19.02
CA TYR A 477 -20.10 13.48 -18.96
C TYR A 477 -18.90 12.52 -19.00
N TRP A 478 -18.87 11.49 -18.15
CA TRP A 478 -17.75 10.54 -18.11
C TRP A 478 -17.59 9.79 -19.44
N GLN A 479 -18.69 9.43 -20.10
CA GLN A 479 -18.65 8.81 -21.42
C GLN A 479 -17.92 9.68 -22.45
N THR A 480 -18.02 11.01 -22.38
CA THR A 480 -17.29 11.90 -23.30
C THR A 480 -15.78 11.89 -23.09
N LEU A 481 -15.30 11.59 -21.89
CA LEU A 481 -13.87 11.54 -21.58
C LEU A 481 -13.21 10.24 -22.08
N LEU A 482 -13.97 9.22 -22.50
CA LEU A 482 -13.41 8.04 -23.14
C LEU A 482 -12.77 8.33 -24.50
N ASP A 483 -13.18 9.41 -25.17
CA ASP A 483 -12.62 9.84 -26.44
C ASP A 483 -11.41 10.78 -26.27
N ALA A 484 -11.06 11.13 -25.03
CA ALA A 484 -9.92 12.00 -24.74
C ALA A 484 -8.59 11.30 -25.14
N PRO A 485 -7.59 12.03 -25.66
CA PRO A 485 -6.31 11.46 -26.09
C PRO A 485 -5.36 11.18 -24.91
N TYR A 486 -5.90 10.97 -23.70
CA TYR A 486 -5.15 10.85 -22.45
C TYR A 486 -5.59 9.63 -21.66
N ALA A 487 -4.65 8.73 -21.41
CA ALA A 487 -4.92 7.42 -20.82
C ALA A 487 -5.55 7.52 -19.41
N ASP A 488 -5.08 8.43 -18.55
CA ASP A 488 -5.62 8.60 -17.21
C ASP A 488 -7.06 9.16 -17.20
N LEU A 489 -7.42 10.01 -18.18
CA LEU A 489 -8.80 10.50 -18.30
C LEU A 489 -9.76 9.39 -18.74
N GLN A 490 -9.34 8.56 -19.69
CA GLN A 490 -10.10 7.37 -20.08
C GLN A 490 -10.24 6.40 -18.88
N SER A 491 -9.14 6.15 -18.17
CA SER A 491 -9.12 5.28 -16.99
C SER A 491 -10.07 5.79 -15.90
N LEU A 492 -10.03 7.10 -15.61
CA LEU A 492 -10.96 7.72 -14.69
C LEU A 492 -12.41 7.59 -15.17
N ALA A 493 -12.70 7.86 -16.43
CA ALA A 493 -14.04 7.72 -16.98
C ALA A 493 -14.58 6.29 -16.82
N LEU A 494 -13.77 5.26 -17.13
CA LEU A 494 -14.12 3.86 -16.93
C LEU A 494 -14.43 3.56 -15.44
N ARG A 495 -13.60 4.08 -14.52
CA ARG A 495 -13.84 3.94 -13.07
C ARG A 495 -15.17 4.55 -12.65
N MET A 496 -15.44 5.79 -13.06
CA MET A 496 -16.66 6.50 -12.69
C MET A 496 -17.92 5.82 -13.25
N MET A 497 -17.87 5.32 -14.49
CA MET A 497 -19.00 4.58 -15.07
C MET A 497 -19.20 3.21 -14.41
N ALA A 498 -18.13 2.49 -14.07
CA ALA A 498 -18.23 1.23 -13.35
C ALA A 498 -18.77 1.41 -11.92
N ASP A 499 -18.37 2.48 -11.22
CA ASP A 499 -18.90 2.80 -9.89
C ASP A 499 -20.41 3.14 -9.94
N ALA A 500 -20.89 3.66 -11.07
CA ALA A 500 -22.32 3.93 -11.31
C ALA A 500 -23.11 2.70 -11.82
N ASP A 501 -22.43 1.63 -12.23
CA ASP A 501 -23.05 0.43 -12.81
C ASP A 501 -23.56 -0.54 -11.73
N GLY A 502 -24.72 -0.22 -11.16
CA GLY A 502 -25.41 -1.11 -10.23
C GLY A 502 -25.94 -2.41 -10.87
N GLY A 503 -25.97 -2.52 -12.20
CA GLY A 503 -26.55 -3.63 -12.96
C GLY A 503 -25.55 -4.73 -13.35
N GLN A 504 -24.25 -4.48 -13.20
CA GLN A 504 -23.16 -5.36 -13.66
C GLN A 504 -23.13 -5.59 -15.18
N GLU A 505 -23.64 -4.65 -15.98
CA GLU A 505 -23.73 -4.79 -17.44
C GLU A 505 -22.50 -4.22 -18.18
N PHE A 506 -21.65 -3.47 -17.48
CA PHE A 506 -20.51 -2.77 -18.10
C PHE A 506 -19.27 -3.67 -18.33
N SER A 507 -19.25 -4.91 -17.82
CA SER A 507 -18.09 -5.82 -17.98
C SER A 507 -17.75 -6.11 -19.44
N GLY A 508 -18.74 -6.29 -20.31
CA GLY A 508 -18.50 -6.53 -21.73
C GLY A 508 -17.80 -5.36 -22.41
N LYS A 509 -18.14 -4.12 -22.02
CA LYS A 509 -17.46 -2.91 -22.50
C LYS A 509 -16.03 -2.83 -21.99
N LEU A 510 -15.79 -3.19 -20.73
CA LEU A 510 -14.44 -3.25 -20.16
C LEU A 510 -13.55 -4.28 -20.86
N LEU A 511 -14.07 -5.46 -21.17
CA LEU A 511 -13.34 -6.48 -21.94
C LEU A 511 -13.01 -5.98 -23.35
N GLN A 512 -13.93 -5.27 -24.00
CA GLN A 512 -13.65 -4.63 -25.28
C GLN A 512 -12.52 -3.59 -25.15
N VAL A 513 -12.59 -2.72 -24.14
CA VAL A 513 -11.54 -1.72 -23.88
C VAL A 513 -10.19 -2.39 -23.61
N PHE A 514 -10.18 -3.48 -22.85
CA PHE A 514 -8.98 -4.27 -22.59
C PHE A 514 -8.33 -4.77 -23.89
N ARG A 515 -9.13 -5.21 -24.88
CA ARG A 515 -8.64 -5.71 -26.17
C ARG A 515 -8.19 -4.61 -27.12
N ASP A 516 -8.97 -3.53 -27.17
CA ASP A 516 -8.88 -2.54 -28.24
C ASP A 516 -7.97 -1.35 -27.87
N SER A 517 -7.79 -1.06 -26.58
CA SER A 517 -7.09 0.15 -26.15
C SER A 517 -5.58 0.10 -26.47
N PRO A 518 -5.03 1.15 -27.11
CA PRO A 518 -3.59 1.24 -27.34
C PRO A 518 -2.82 1.55 -26.06
N TYR A 519 -3.49 2.08 -25.03
CA TYR A 519 -2.86 2.52 -23.79
C TYR A 519 -2.71 1.38 -22.79
N ASN A 520 -1.48 1.17 -22.33
CA ASN A 520 -1.10 0.12 -21.39
C ASN A 520 -1.83 0.30 -20.05
N THR A 521 -1.92 1.53 -19.56
CA THR A 521 -2.60 1.88 -18.30
C THR A 521 -4.11 1.74 -18.39
N VAL A 522 -4.73 2.02 -19.54
CA VAL A 522 -6.17 1.81 -19.76
C VAL A 522 -6.51 0.32 -19.80
N ARG A 523 -5.68 -0.52 -20.43
CA ARG A 523 -5.84 -1.99 -20.35
C ARG A 523 -5.71 -2.49 -18.92
N MET A 524 -4.71 -2.00 -18.17
CA MET A 524 -4.56 -2.35 -16.74
C MET A 524 -5.77 -1.92 -15.91
N GLU A 525 -6.30 -0.72 -16.13
CA GLU A 525 -7.50 -0.24 -15.45
C GLU A 525 -8.74 -1.08 -15.78
N ALA A 526 -8.93 -1.43 -17.07
CA ALA A 526 -10.01 -2.31 -17.49
C ALA A 526 -9.92 -3.70 -16.83
N LEU A 527 -8.73 -4.29 -16.77
CA LEU A 527 -8.48 -5.55 -16.07
C LEU A 527 -8.83 -5.45 -14.57
N LYS A 528 -8.36 -4.39 -13.90
CA LYS A 528 -8.65 -4.14 -12.49
C LYS A 528 -10.15 -3.94 -12.25
N LEU A 529 -10.84 -3.22 -13.13
CA LEU A 529 -12.29 -3.02 -13.05
C LEU A 529 -13.06 -4.33 -13.25
N LEU A 530 -12.70 -5.13 -14.24
CA LEU A 530 -13.30 -6.45 -14.49
C LEU A 530 -13.23 -7.36 -13.26
N SER A 531 -12.16 -7.26 -12.45
CA SER A 531 -12.05 -8.02 -11.20
C SER A 531 -13.20 -7.75 -10.22
N ARG A 532 -13.82 -6.55 -10.25
CA ARG A 532 -14.97 -6.19 -9.39
C ARG A 532 -16.26 -6.91 -9.83
N TYR A 533 -16.42 -7.12 -11.13
CA TYR A 533 -17.53 -7.90 -11.70
C TYR A 533 -17.36 -9.39 -11.42
N ASN A 534 -16.10 -9.86 -11.48
CA ASN A 534 -15.70 -11.23 -11.17
C ASN A 534 -16.57 -12.28 -11.89
N ASN A 535 -16.65 -12.14 -13.22
CA ASN A 535 -17.47 -12.95 -14.11
C ASN A 535 -16.64 -13.55 -15.27
N ALA A 536 -17.30 -14.08 -16.30
CA ALA A 536 -16.64 -14.70 -17.46
C ALA A 536 -15.73 -13.73 -18.22
N ASP A 537 -16.12 -12.46 -18.36
CA ASP A 537 -15.35 -11.43 -19.06
C ASP A 537 -14.02 -11.17 -18.34
N PHE A 538 -14.04 -11.19 -17.00
CA PHE A 538 -12.82 -11.06 -16.19
C PHE A 538 -11.86 -12.22 -16.43
N ALA A 539 -12.34 -13.46 -16.37
CA ALA A 539 -11.50 -14.63 -16.64
C ALA A 539 -10.94 -14.62 -18.07
N GLU A 540 -11.69 -14.10 -19.04
CA GLU A 540 -11.24 -13.96 -20.42
C GLU A 540 -10.16 -12.89 -20.59
N ALA A 541 -10.33 -11.71 -19.97
CA ALA A 541 -9.29 -10.68 -19.94
C ALA A 541 -8.02 -11.17 -19.24
N VAL A 542 -8.14 -11.94 -18.16
CA VAL A 542 -6.99 -12.56 -17.48
C VAL A 542 -6.28 -13.55 -18.39
N ALA A 543 -7.02 -14.39 -19.14
CA ALA A 543 -6.44 -15.35 -20.07
C ALA A 543 -5.61 -14.65 -21.18
N GLU A 544 -6.14 -13.58 -21.75
CA GLU A 544 -5.47 -12.76 -22.76
C GLU A 544 -4.31 -11.96 -22.18
N GLY A 545 -4.51 -11.40 -20.98
CA GLY A 545 -3.56 -10.53 -20.32
C GLY A 545 -2.27 -11.22 -19.91
N LEU A 546 -2.27 -12.54 -19.70
CA LEU A 546 -1.06 -13.34 -19.47
C LEU A 546 0.03 -13.12 -20.55
N ALA A 547 -0.39 -12.82 -21.79
CA ALA A 547 0.48 -12.53 -22.92
C ALA A 547 0.53 -11.04 -23.32
N ASP A 548 0.01 -10.13 -22.48
CA ASP A 548 -0.01 -8.70 -22.79
C ASP A 548 1.41 -8.15 -22.99
N ALA A 549 1.55 -7.16 -23.87
CA ALA A 549 2.83 -6.53 -24.18
C ALA A 549 3.37 -5.63 -23.05
N TYR A 550 2.53 -5.25 -22.09
CA TYR A 550 2.92 -4.52 -20.88
C TYR A 550 3.11 -5.49 -19.71
N GLU A 551 4.33 -5.54 -19.18
CA GLU A 551 4.70 -6.46 -18.09
C GLU A 551 3.72 -6.43 -16.92
N LEU A 552 3.24 -5.25 -16.50
CA LEU A 552 2.35 -5.16 -15.35
C LEU A 552 0.99 -5.84 -15.61
N VAL A 553 0.42 -5.72 -16.81
CA VAL A 553 -0.84 -6.41 -17.16
C VAL A 553 -0.63 -7.92 -17.12
N ALA A 554 0.48 -8.41 -17.67
CA ALA A 554 0.83 -9.83 -17.61
C ALA A 554 1.05 -10.32 -16.18
N ARG A 555 1.74 -9.52 -15.36
CA ARG A 555 2.00 -9.79 -13.96
C ARG A 555 0.73 -9.84 -13.13
N GLN A 556 -0.19 -8.89 -13.30
CA GLN A 556 -1.48 -8.89 -12.61
C GLN A 556 -2.38 -10.02 -13.09
N SER A 557 -2.36 -10.32 -14.39
CA SER A 557 -3.08 -11.47 -14.95
C SER A 557 -2.56 -12.80 -14.39
N ALA A 558 -1.24 -12.93 -14.17
CA ALA A 558 -0.67 -14.09 -13.50
C ALA A 558 -1.20 -14.25 -12.07
N ASN A 559 -1.27 -13.17 -11.30
CA ASN A 559 -1.85 -13.20 -9.95
C ASN A 559 -3.35 -13.56 -9.99
N TYR A 560 -4.13 -12.84 -10.79
CA TYR A 560 -5.58 -13.08 -10.91
C TYR A 560 -5.90 -14.49 -11.42
N ALA A 561 -5.11 -15.04 -12.34
CA ALA A 561 -5.33 -16.40 -12.80
C ALA A 561 -5.24 -17.42 -11.66
N GLY A 562 -4.25 -17.24 -10.78
CA GLY A 562 -4.10 -18.02 -9.56
C GLY A 562 -5.23 -17.79 -8.55
N GLU A 563 -5.73 -16.56 -8.40
CA GLU A 563 -6.85 -16.24 -7.50
C GLU A 563 -8.22 -16.75 -7.98
N ILE A 564 -8.41 -16.84 -9.30
CA ILE A 564 -9.63 -17.37 -9.92
C ILE A 564 -9.65 -18.89 -9.82
N GLY A 565 -8.59 -19.56 -10.28
CA GLY A 565 -8.50 -21.02 -10.27
C GLY A 565 -9.32 -21.74 -11.34
N ASP A 566 -9.70 -21.06 -12.43
CA ASP A 566 -10.41 -21.66 -13.56
C ASP A 566 -9.42 -22.44 -14.45
N ALA A 567 -9.24 -23.72 -14.13
CA ALA A 567 -8.31 -24.59 -14.86
C ALA A 567 -8.69 -24.79 -16.33
N ASP A 568 -9.97 -24.69 -16.69
CA ASP A 568 -10.42 -25.00 -18.05
C ASP A 568 -10.12 -23.85 -19.01
N ARG A 569 -10.20 -22.61 -18.53
CA ARG A 569 -9.90 -21.41 -19.33
C ARG A 569 -8.45 -20.98 -19.24
N LEU A 570 -7.88 -20.99 -18.03
CA LEU A 570 -6.64 -20.26 -17.75
C LEU A 570 -5.40 -21.12 -17.85
N LEU A 571 -5.50 -22.43 -17.62
CA LEU A 571 -4.29 -23.25 -17.42
C LEU A 571 -3.42 -23.33 -18.68
N LYS A 572 -4.03 -23.42 -19.86
CA LYS A 572 -3.29 -23.45 -21.13
C LYS A 572 -2.47 -22.16 -21.36
N PRO A 573 -3.05 -20.95 -21.36
CA PRO A 573 -2.25 -19.72 -21.48
C PRO A 573 -1.29 -19.53 -20.30
N TYR A 574 -1.65 -19.96 -19.09
CA TYR A 574 -0.80 -19.87 -17.90
C TYR A 574 0.48 -20.70 -18.01
N ILE A 575 0.38 -21.97 -18.42
CA ILE A 575 1.55 -22.84 -18.65
C ILE A 575 2.44 -22.30 -19.76
N ARG A 576 1.82 -21.76 -20.82
CA ARG A 576 2.57 -21.11 -21.92
C ARG A 576 3.42 -19.95 -21.39
N ALA A 577 2.81 -18.99 -20.69
CA ALA A 577 3.54 -17.85 -20.11
C ALA A 577 4.62 -18.31 -19.11
N CYS A 578 4.35 -19.36 -18.32
CA CYS A 578 5.31 -19.89 -17.34
C CYS A 578 6.59 -20.44 -17.99
N ILE A 579 6.52 -20.95 -19.22
CA ILE A 579 7.64 -21.60 -19.91
C ILE A 579 8.26 -20.69 -20.98
N GLU A 580 7.47 -19.86 -21.65
CA GLU A 580 7.91 -18.98 -22.73
C GLU A 580 8.49 -17.65 -22.22
N ASP A 581 7.88 -17.05 -21.19
CA ASP A 581 8.15 -15.64 -20.82
C ASP A 581 9.03 -15.53 -19.55
N THR A 582 10.08 -16.35 -19.47
CA THR A 582 10.96 -16.43 -18.28
C THR A 582 11.76 -15.14 -18.01
N GLU A 583 11.93 -14.29 -19.01
CA GLU A 583 12.58 -12.97 -18.90
C GLU A 583 11.75 -11.97 -18.09
N ARG A 584 10.42 -12.13 -18.05
CA ARG A 584 9.51 -11.39 -17.15
C ARG A 584 9.58 -12.01 -15.76
N GLN A 585 10.76 -11.92 -15.14
CA GLN A 585 11.10 -12.63 -13.89
C GLN A 585 10.06 -12.46 -12.79
N ARG A 586 9.46 -11.26 -12.64
CA ARG A 586 8.45 -11.03 -11.61
C ARG A 586 7.11 -11.72 -11.94
N ALA A 587 6.62 -11.61 -13.16
CA ALA A 587 5.46 -12.38 -13.62
C ALA A 587 5.70 -13.89 -13.50
N ASN A 588 6.88 -14.38 -13.90
CA ASN A 588 7.24 -15.79 -13.83
C ASN A 588 7.31 -16.32 -12.38
N TYR A 589 7.78 -15.49 -11.44
CA TYR A 589 7.74 -15.80 -10.01
C TYR A 589 6.30 -16.06 -9.53
N LEU A 590 5.36 -15.19 -9.90
CA LEU A 590 3.93 -15.37 -9.57
C LEU A 590 3.34 -16.60 -10.26
N LEU A 591 3.64 -16.79 -11.55
CA LEU A 591 3.19 -17.95 -12.32
C LEU A 591 3.63 -19.26 -11.65
N SER A 592 4.93 -19.36 -11.34
CA SER A 592 5.51 -20.53 -10.69
C SER A 592 4.92 -20.81 -9.31
N ALA A 593 4.64 -19.77 -8.52
CA ALA A 593 4.01 -19.93 -7.21
C ALA A 593 2.53 -20.36 -7.32
N GLY A 594 1.80 -19.79 -8.27
CA GLY A 594 0.37 -20.02 -8.45
C GLY A 594 -0.01 -21.36 -9.10
N LEU A 595 0.93 -22.13 -9.66
CA LEU A 595 0.65 -23.46 -10.24
C LEU A 595 -0.09 -24.38 -9.26
N THR A 596 0.24 -24.28 -7.97
CA THR A 596 -0.36 -25.10 -6.91
C THR A 596 -1.78 -24.72 -6.53
N LEU A 597 -2.31 -23.63 -7.09
CA LEU A 597 -3.69 -23.19 -6.89
C LEU A 597 -4.65 -23.93 -7.84
N PHE A 598 -4.13 -24.54 -8.91
CA PHE A 598 -4.89 -25.38 -9.83
C PHE A 598 -4.85 -26.87 -9.44
N PRO A 599 -5.76 -27.72 -9.97
CA PRO A 599 -5.69 -29.18 -9.79
C PRO A 599 -4.39 -29.76 -10.35
N GLN A 600 -3.68 -30.57 -9.55
CA GLN A 600 -2.36 -31.11 -9.89
C GLN A 600 -2.36 -31.91 -11.19
N ASP A 601 -3.34 -32.81 -11.35
CA ASP A 601 -3.50 -33.65 -12.54
C ASP A 601 -3.63 -32.81 -13.81
N LYS A 602 -4.45 -31.76 -13.78
CA LYS A 602 -4.62 -30.83 -14.90
C LYS A 602 -3.33 -30.05 -15.19
N VAL A 603 -2.60 -29.61 -14.16
CA VAL A 603 -1.31 -28.91 -14.33
C VAL A 603 -0.29 -29.81 -15.02
N GLU A 604 -0.13 -31.05 -14.55
CA GLU A 604 0.79 -32.01 -15.15
C GLU A 604 0.42 -32.35 -16.60
N GLU A 605 -0.88 -32.52 -16.89
CA GLU A 605 -1.39 -32.73 -18.25
C GLU A 605 -1.12 -31.53 -19.17
N ALA A 606 -1.36 -30.31 -18.70
CA ALA A 606 -1.13 -29.09 -19.47
C ALA A 606 0.37 -28.90 -19.79
N ILE A 607 1.26 -29.18 -18.83
CA ILE A 607 2.72 -29.19 -19.06
C ILE A 607 3.09 -30.22 -20.11
N ARG A 608 2.58 -31.46 -20.01
CA ARG A 608 2.86 -32.51 -21.00
C ARG A 608 2.37 -32.12 -22.39
N SER A 609 1.18 -31.53 -22.47
CA SER A 609 0.59 -31.06 -23.72
C SER A 609 1.40 -29.92 -24.36
N TYR A 610 1.92 -28.99 -23.55
CA TYR A 610 2.80 -27.93 -24.04
C TYR A 610 4.07 -28.51 -24.69
N TYR A 611 4.78 -29.40 -23.98
CA TYR A 611 6.04 -29.97 -24.48
C TYR A 611 5.85 -30.95 -25.65
N ALA A 612 4.69 -31.60 -25.77
CA ALA A 612 4.39 -32.44 -26.93
C ALA A 612 4.29 -31.65 -28.24
N GLY A 613 3.97 -30.35 -28.16
CA GLY A 613 3.79 -29.48 -29.33
C GLY A 613 4.90 -28.43 -29.54
N THR A 614 5.97 -28.47 -28.74
CA THR A 614 7.01 -27.43 -28.76
C THR A 614 8.24 -27.81 -29.61
N TYR A 615 8.96 -26.79 -30.09
CA TYR A 615 10.23 -26.93 -30.82
C TYR A 615 11.45 -26.53 -29.97
N ARG A 616 11.29 -26.43 -28.64
CA ARG A 616 12.35 -26.03 -27.72
C ARG A 616 13.50 -27.01 -27.71
N GLN A 617 14.72 -26.48 -27.66
CA GLN A 617 15.92 -27.29 -27.51
C GLN A 617 15.95 -27.93 -26.10
N GLY A 618 16.12 -29.25 -26.04
CA GLY A 618 16.15 -29.97 -24.75
C GLY A 618 14.77 -30.14 -24.09
N ALA A 619 13.68 -30.04 -24.86
CA ALA A 619 12.28 -30.14 -24.40
C ALA A 619 12.03 -31.29 -23.40
N GLU A 620 12.50 -32.51 -23.68
CA GLU A 620 12.29 -33.65 -22.78
C GLU A 620 12.96 -33.46 -21.40
N THR A 621 14.16 -32.87 -21.39
CA THR A 621 14.92 -32.61 -20.16
C THR A 621 14.29 -31.47 -19.36
N GLU A 622 13.89 -30.40 -20.04
CA GLU A 622 13.19 -29.26 -19.44
C GLU A 622 11.85 -29.70 -18.85
N GLN A 623 11.06 -30.46 -19.60
CA GLN A 623 9.79 -31.05 -19.16
C GLN A 623 9.97 -31.88 -17.88
N ALA A 624 10.96 -32.76 -17.84
CA ALA A 624 11.23 -33.59 -16.66
C ALA A 624 11.61 -32.74 -15.43
N ALA A 625 12.40 -31.68 -15.63
CA ALA A 625 12.78 -30.76 -14.56
C ALA A 625 11.57 -29.96 -14.02
N VAL A 626 10.72 -29.44 -14.93
CA VAL A 626 9.51 -28.70 -14.57
C VAL A 626 8.53 -29.59 -13.81
N LEU A 627 8.22 -30.79 -14.31
CA LEU A 627 7.33 -31.74 -13.62
C LEU A 627 7.86 -32.13 -12.23
N LYS A 628 9.18 -32.32 -12.09
CA LYS A 628 9.81 -32.60 -10.79
C LYS A 628 9.66 -31.44 -9.81
N ALA A 629 9.86 -30.20 -10.27
CA ALA A 629 9.70 -29.01 -9.43
C ALA A 629 8.25 -28.85 -8.97
N VAL A 630 7.30 -29.02 -9.89
CA VAL A 630 5.85 -28.96 -9.63
C VAL A 630 5.42 -30.03 -8.61
N ALA A 631 5.84 -31.28 -8.79
CA ALA A 631 5.52 -32.35 -7.84
C ALA A 631 6.02 -32.05 -6.41
N ALA A 632 7.21 -31.46 -6.27
CA ALA A 632 7.75 -31.07 -4.97
C ALA A 632 6.94 -29.93 -4.31
N GLN A 633 6.41 -28.99 -5.10
CA GLN A 633 5.55 -27.93 -4.59
C GLN A 633 4.19 -28.50 -4.11
N PHE A 634 3.54 -29.35 -4.93
CA PHE A 634 2.27 -29.98 -4.55
C PHE A 634 2.38 -30.83 -3.29
N ALA A 635 3.49 -31.56 -3.08
CA ALA A 635 3.71 -32.32 -1.84
C ALA A 635 3.71 -31.42 -0.58
N ARG A 636 4.25 -30.20 -0.67
CA ARG A 636 4.23 -29.23 0.44
C ARG A 636 2.81 -28.69 0.70
N VAL A 637 2.06 -28.43 -0.38
CA VAL A 637 0.66 -27.97 -0.29
C VAL A 637 -0.22 -29.06 0.31
N GLU A 638 -0.05 -30.31 -0.09
CA GLU A 638 -0.77 -31.44 0.49
C GLU A 638 -0.47 -31.58 1.99
N GLN A 639 0.81 -31.51 2.38
CA GLN A 639 1.19 -31.54 3.80
C GLN A 639 0.53 -30.41 4.60
N THR A 640 0.47 -29.21 4.03
CA THR A 640 -0.16 -28.04 4.65
C THR A 640 -1.65 -28.27 4.86
N ASN A 641 -2.35 -28.78 3.84
CA ASN A 641 -3.79 -29.00 3.89
C ASN A 641 -4.19 -30.18 4.79
N ARG A 642 -3.36 -31.24 4.84
CA ARG A 642 -3.53 -32.33 5.83
C ARG A 642 -3.50 -31.79 7.25
N ARG A 643 -2.58 -30.87 7.57
CA ARG A 643 -2.51 -30.25 8.91
C ARG A 643 -3.75 -29.45 9.27
N ILE A 644 -4.46 -28.86 8.31
CA ILE A 644 -5.68 -28.07 8.58
C ILE A 644 -6.81 -28.99 9.06
N ALA A 645 -6.97 -30.15 8.43
CA ALA A 645 -8.06 -31.08 8.72
C ALA A 645 -7.75 -32.11 9.82
N ASP A 646 -6.48 -32.28 10.22
CA ASP A 646 -6.08 -33.28 11.21
C ASP A 646 -6.59 -32.93 12.63
N PRO A 647 -7.56 -33.69 13.19
CA PRO A 647 -8.12 -33.42 14.51
C PRO A 647 -7.16 -33.79 15.65
N SER A 648 -6.08 -34.53 15.38
CA SER A 648 -5.06 -34.89 16.38
C SER A 648 -4.08 -33.75 16.69
N LEU A 649 -4.01 -32.74 15.81
CA LEU A 649 -3.17 -31.56 16.01
C LEU A 649 -3.83 -30.54 16.92
N SER A 650 -3.01 -29.80 17.67
CA SER A 650 -3.49 -28.69 18.49
C SER A 650 -4.11 -27.57 17.63
N PRO A 651 -5.11 -26.83 18.15
CA PRO A 651 -5.71 -25.70 17.46
C PRO A 651 -4.67 -24.72 16.90
N ALA A 652 -3.63 -24.39 17.68
CA ALA A 652 -2.55 -23.49 17.25
C ALA A 652 -1.81 -23.98 15.99
N LYS A 653 -1.51 -25.29 15.90
CA LYS A 653 -0.83 -25.87 14.72
C LYS A 653 -1.72 -25.85 13.48
N ARG A 654 -3.04 -26.04 13.65
CA ARG A 654 -4.04 -25.96 12.59
C ARG A 654 -4.23 -24.53 12.11
N ILE A 655 -4.43 -23.58 13.04
CA ILE A 655 -4.56 -22.14 12.75
C ILE A 655 -3.32 -21.60 12.03
N SER A 656 -2.12 -22.01 12.44
CA SER A 656 -0.88 -21.64 11.74
C SER A 656 -0.87 -22.07 10.27
N ALA A 657 -1.41 -23.26 9.95
CA ALA A 657 -1.55 -23.72 8.57
C ALA A 657 -2.67 -22.97 7.83
N ILE A 658 -3.81 -22.72 8.48
CA ILE A 658 -4.95 -21.96 7.91
C ILE A 658 -4.54 -20.56 7.47
N ARG A 659 -3.63 -19.89 8.20
CA ARG A 659 -3.17 -18.53 7.84
C ARG A 659 -2.45 -18.45 6.49
N LEU A 660 -1.87 -19.54 6.02
CA LEU A 660 -1.23 -19.59 4.70
C LEU A 660 -2.26 -19.41 3.57
N LEU A 661 -3.54 -19.73 3.82
CA LEU A 661 -4.61 -19.60 2.85
C LEU A 661 -4.89 -18.14 2.47
N ARG A 662 -4.54 -17.17 3.33
CA ARG A 662 -4.71 -15.72 3.05
C ARG A 662 -3.90 -15.23 1.85
N ASN A 663 -2.84 -15.96 1.48
CA ASN A 663 -1.98 -15.69 0.33
C ASN A 663 -2.08 -16.79 -0.74
N ASN A 664 -2.75 -17.90 -0.44
CA ASN A 664 -2.77 -19.09 -1.29
C ASN A 664 -4.18 -19.69 -1.28
N PRO A 665 -5.09 -19.23 -2.15
CA PRO A 665 -6.45 -19.74 -2.19
C PRO A 665 -6.48 -21.12 -2.84
N TYR A 666 -6.11 -22.19 -2.12
CA TYR A 666 -6.05 -23.54 -2.69
C TYR A 666 -7.44 -24.10 -3.05
N HIS A 667 -7.94 -23.75 -4.24
CA HIS A 667 -9.27 -24.09 -4.74
C HIS A 667 -9.64 -25.57 -4.69
N PRO A 668 -8.72 -26.52 -4.98
CA PRO A 668 -9.02 -27.95 -4.91
C PRO A 668 -9.41 -28.43 -3.50
N TYR A 669 -8.96 -27.72 -2.45
CA TYR A 669 -9.17 -28.11 -1.05
C TYR A 669 -10.37 -27.43 -0.38
N VAL A 670 -11.11 -26.55 -1.09
CA VAL A 670 -12.26 -25.83 -0.52
C VAL A 670 -13.31 -26.78 0.09
N GLY A 671 -13.56 -27.94 -0.54
CA GLY A 671 -14.49 -28.93 0.02
C GLY A 671 -14.08 -29.42 1.43
N GLN A 672 -12.79 -29.67 1.64
CA GLN A 672 -12.23 -30.08 2.93
C GLN A 672 -12.31 -28.95 3.97
N TYR A 673 -12.08 -27.70 3.54
CA TYR A 673 -12.22 -26.53 4.40
C TYR A 673 -13.67 -26.37 4.88
N LEU A 674 -14.64 -26.48 3.97
CA LEU A 674 -16.05 -26.35 4.31
C LEU A 674 -16.52 -27.47 5.25
N GLN A 675 -16.06 -28.71 5.05
CA GLN A 675 -16.32 -29.81 5.99
C GLN A 675 -15.78 -29.51 7.40
N THR A 676 -14.54 -29.02 7.49
CA THR A 676 -13.90 -28.63 8.76
C THR A 676 -14.63 -27.46 9.43
N LEU A 677 -15.11 -26.49 8.65
CA LEU A 677 -15.85 -25.33 9.13
C LEU A 677 -17.25 -25.72 9.66
N GLN A 678 -17.89 -26.70 9.04
CA GLN A 678 -19.24 -27.18 9.41
C GLN A 678 -19.24 -28.15 10.58
N ASP A 679 -18.14 -28.86 10.81
CA ASP A 679 -18.03 -29.82 11.91
C ASP A 679 -18.05 -29.12 13.29
N ALA A 680 -19.11 -29.37 14.05
CA ALA A 680 -19.28 -28.83 15.39
C ALA A 680 -18.28 -29.39 16.42
N ALA A 681 -17.64 -30.53 16.13
CA ALA A 681 -16.56 -31.07 16.97
C ALA A 681 -15.23 -30.34 16.77
N THR A 682 -15.07 -29.58 15.68
CA THR A 682 -13.87 -28.78 15.45
C THR A 682 -13.87 -27.57 16.41
N PRO A 683 -12.72 -27.29 17.09
CA PRO A 683 -12.61 -26.16 18.02
C PRO A 683 -13.03 -24.83 17.39
N VAL A 684 -13.74 -24.00 18.16
CA VAL A 684 -14.37 -22.76 17.65
C VAL A 684 -13.34 -21.82 17.06
N GLU A 685 -12.17 -21.67 17.69
CA GLU A 685 -11.07 -20.84 17.23
C GLU A 685 -10.49 -21.30 15.88
N VAL A 686 -10.50 -22.60 15.59
CA VAL A 686 -10.10 -23.15 14.30
C VAL A 686 -11.15 -22.80 13.25
N ARG A 687 -12.44 -22.95 13.59
CA ARG A 687 -13.57 -22.60 12.71
C ARG A 687 -13.59 -21.10 12.39
N VAL A 688 -13.33 -20.24 13.37
CA VAL A 688 -13.20 -18.78 13.18
C VAL A 688 -12.03 -18.46 12.25
N ALA A 689 -10.85 -18.99 12.52
CA ALA A 689 -9.68 -18.75 11.66
C ALA A 689 -9.92 -19.24 10.21
N LEU A 690 -10.63 -20.35 10.05
CA LEU A 690 -10.97 -20.87 8.72
C LEU A 690 -12.01 -20.02 8.01
N ALA A 691 -13.05 -19.56 8.71
CA ALA A 691 -14.02 -18.62 8.17
C ALA A 691 -13.36 -17.31 7.70
N GLU A 692 -12.42 -16.77 8.49
CA GLU A 692 -11.65 -15.58 8.11
C GLU A 692 -10.81 -15.81 6.87
N ALA A 693 -10.04 -16.90 6.85
CA ALA A 693 -9.18 -17.26 5.73
C ALA A 693 -9.95 -17.47 4.42
N LEU A 694 -11.14 -18.08 4.50
CA LEU A 694 -12.04 -18.24 3.35
C LEU A 694 -12.56 -16.90 2.79
N GLY A 695 -12.56 -15.83 3.60
CA GLY A 695 -12.86 -14.48 3.15
C GLY A 695 -11.86 -13.89 2.15
N TRP A 696 -10.70 -14.53 1.95
CA TRP A 696 -9.70 -14.14 0.95
C TRP A 696 -9.91 -14.78 -0.43
N PHE A 697 -10.92 -15.66 -0.59
CA PHE A 697 -11.22 -16.35 -1.85
C PHE A 697 -12.11 -15.51 -2.77
N THR A 698 -11.87 -14.20 -2.84
CA THR A 698 -12.75 -13.20 -3.48
C THR A 698 -13.00 -13.50 -4.96
N HIS A 699 -11.97 -13.95 -5.69
CA HIS A 699 -12.06 -14.25 -7.12
C HIS A 699 -12.27 -15.73 -7.45
N SER A 700 -12.25 -16.59 -6.42
CA SER A 700 -12.26 -18.04 -6.63
C SER A 700 -13.51 -18.53 -7.37
N VAL A 701 -13.34 -19.46 -8.30
CA VAL A 701 -14.44 -20.25 -8.89
C VAL A 701 -15.27 -20.99 -7.84
N ARG A 702 -14.73 -21.20 -6.63
CA ARG A 702 -15.43 -21.83 -5.49
C ARG A 702 -16.08 -20.83 -4.53
N ARG A 703 -16.07 -19.53 -4.84
CA ARG A 703 -16.65 -18.47 -4.00
C ARG A 703 -18.11 -18.75 -3.63
N ALA A 704 -18.91 -19.20 -4.59
CA ALA A 704 -20.33 -19.46 -4.39
C ALA A 704 -20.57 -20.53 -3.29
N ASP A 705 -19.76 -21.59 -3.28
CA ASP A 705 -19.84 -22.66 -2.27
C ASP A 705 -19.52 -22.12 -0.87
N ILE A 706 -18.52 -21.25 -0.77
CA ILE A 706 -18.11 -20.61 0.49
C ILE A 706 -19.24 -19.73 1.02
N VAL A 707 -19.80 -18.87 0.17
CA VAL A 707 -20.93 -17.99 0.51
C VAL A 707 -22.14 -18.81 0.97
N GLN A 708 -22.49 -19.87 0.24
CA GLN A 708 -23.61 -20.74 0.59
C GLN A 708 -23.38 -21.43 1.96
N ALA A 709 -22.18 -21.94 2.21
CA ALA A 709 -21.84 -22.57 3.49
C ALA A 709 -21.91 -21.57 4.66
N CYS A 710 -21.39 -20.35 4.48
CA CYS A 710 -21.47 -19.30 5.51
C CYS A 710 -22.93 -18.93 5.81
N ARG A 711 -23.77 -18.74 4.78
CA ARG A 711 -25.21 -18.45 4.95
C ARG A 711 -25.93 -19.59 5.69
N ALA A 712 -25.67 -20.85 5.32
CA ALA A 712 -26.28 -22.00 5.98
C ALA A 712 -25.91 -22.08 7.47
N LEU A 713 -24.63 -21.84 7.82
CA LEU A 713 -24.19 -21.82 9.21
C LEU A 713 -24.88 -20.72 10.03
N LEU A 714 -25.07 -19.53 9.44
CA LEU A 714 -25.77 -18.41 10.10
C LEU A 714 -27.27 -18.64 10.33
N GLN A 715 -27.89 -19.65 9.69
CA GLN A 715 -29.28 -20.05 9.95
C GLN A 715 -29.44 -20.93 11.19
N THR A 716 -28.33 -21.37 11.79
CA THR A 716 -28.30 -22.24 12.97
C THR A 716 -27.64 -21.53 14.15
N ALA A 717 -27.83 -22.05 15.36
CA ALA A 717 -27.14 -21.52 16.53
C ALA A 717 -25.63 -21.80 16.41
N GLN A 718 -24.83 -20.74 16.32
CA GLN A 718 -23.37 -20.79 16.30
C GLN A 718 -22.78 -20.01 17.48
N PRO A 719 -21.59 -20.38 17.97
CA PRO A 719 -20.85 -19.57 18.92
C PRO A 719 -20.67 -18.13 18.41
N GLU A 720 -20.80 -17.15 19.29
CA GLU A 720 -20.79 -15.73 18.90
C GLU A 720 -19.55 -15.31 18.08
N PRO A 721 -18.30 -15.69 18.45
CA PRO A 721 -17.13 -15.35 17.64
C PRO A 721 -17.21 -15.88 16.21
N LEU A 722 -17.76 -17.09 16.03
CA LEU A 722 -17.93 -17.68 14.71
C LEU A 722 -19.04 -16.98 13.92
N ARG A 723 -20.17 -16.66 14.57
CA ARG A 723 -21.27 -15.92 13.92
C ARG A 723 -20.79 -14.55 13.41
N LEU A 724 -19.97 -13.85 14.19
CA LEU A 724 -19.40 -12.56 13.82
C LEU A 724 -18.47 -12.70 12.61
N GLU A 725 -17.49 -13.61 12.64
CA GLU A 725 -16.58 -13.80 11.51
C GLU A 725 -17.32 -14.28 10.24
N LEU A 726 -18.29 -15.19 10.36
CA LEU A 726 -19.10 -15.61 9.22
C LEU A 726 -19.84 -14.43 8.57
N THR A 727 -20.35 -13.50 9.39
CA THR A 727 -21.00 -12.27 8.90
C THR A 727 -20.01 -11.39 8.15
N GLN A 728 -18.81 -11.23 8.69
CA GLN A 728 -17.76 -10.43 8.07
C GLN A 728 -17.26 -11.05 6.75
N THR A 729 -17.01 -12.36 6.75
CA THR A 729 -16.61 -13.11 5.54
C THR A 729 -17.64 -13.02 4.44
N LEU A 730 -18.95 -13.10 4.74
CA LEU A 730 -20.00 -12.88 3.74
C LEU A 730 -19.90 -11.49 3.12
N ARG A 731 -19.73 -10.44 3.94
CA ARG A 731 -19.59 -9.08 3.43
C ARG A 731 -18.33 -8.87 2.59
N ARG A 732 -17.23 -9.60 2.88
CA ARG A 732 -16.02 -9.58 2.04
C ARG A 732 -16.26 -10.23 0.68
N LEU A 733 -16.99 -11.36 0.63
CA LEU A 733 -17.18 -12.13 -0.59
C LEU A 733 -18.34 -11.63 -1.47
N GLU A 734 -19.32 -10.96 -0.88
CA GLU A 734 -20.51 -10.40 -1.55
C GLU A 734 -20.34 -8.92 -1.92
N ARG A 735 -19.11 -8.40 -1.90
CA ARG A 735 -18.79 -7.00 -2.25
C ARG A 735 -19.53 -6.60 -3.54
N LYS A 736 -20.31 -5.53 -3.43
CA LYS A 736 -20.81 -4.73 -4.54
C LYS A 736 -20.09 -3.41 -4.51
#